data_AF-A0A957WF08-F1
#
_entry.id   AF-A0A957WF08-F1
#
_cell.length_a   1.000
_cell.length_b   1.000
_cell.length_c   1.000
_cell.angle_alpha   90.00
_cell.angle_beta   90.00
_cell.angle_gamma   90.00
#
_symmetry.space_group_name_H-M   'P 1'
#
loop_
_entity.id
_entity.type
_entity.pdbx_description
1 polymer ?
#
loop_
_entity_poly.entity_id
_entity_poly.type
_entity_poly.pdbx_seq_one_letter_code
_entity_poly.pdbx_strand_id
1 'polypeptide(L)'
;MSQSMDEAVEGISVDLIDKIRTLLSQGKRVRYTLPQDGRLHIDRPLPFLCVYRRPAVGPDPGTDQLVTGEAAHLIAWGDLQYKSILSTLVKTITATLAEQFNAFLIIEVWTASAEPASNAKLVGLRPGFKIITSHVRPPTSTIEALAKALRRVKIQREVATVEIIDRKKRSPTAMPMLVSSADARKLNCYVLGLEIAPIFQNTKSNDIYPMVLRTLHRGLARAFRRAFFDFSQTQTTYRPPNYLALGRRALVKSVWNVDKQLAEISNAFEFLLQVTPVNPELAWRQFKRQRFEKPPIFYYRPLPVDPALLKRKLFRVSIERVEDPTLAYLFREKRHELDRQLTMLSDRGSRRFLYGSLQLFGGVSDALERLAIDILRHISPRSHESSGRHYLNAAAFAERATQEIEYYRQFYPHLAANVQVRDDIAGLMVSRGNLLISQQSRIPASRVEALIQHEVGTHLLTYFNGRAQPFQQLYTGLAGYEELQEGIAVLAEYLVGGLSRPRLRLLAGRVIAAKQLIEGATFVDTFRELYRTYGFAQRTAFTVTMRIYRGGGLTKDAIYLRGLVEVLQYIKGGGQLDPLFVGKIAADHIPIIKELQWRQVLRPTPLYPRYMNSVEAAARLEELRNGTSILDLIERKQQ
;
A
#
# COMPACT_ATOMS: atom_id res chain seq x y z
N MET A 1 -12.21 11.65 -22.22
CA MET A 1 -10.77 11.34 -21.98
C MET A 1 -10.04 11.40 -23.31
N SER A 2 -9.39 12.53 -23.62
CA SER A 2 -8.63 12.69 -24.87
C SER A 2 -7.47 11.69 -24.89
N GLN A 3 -7.46 10.84 -25.92
CA GLN A 3 -6.36 9.96 -26.27
C GLN A 3 -5.15 10.84 -26.65
N SER A 4 -4.05 10.77 -25.91
CA SER A 4 -2.73 11.05 -26.51
C SER A 4 -2.05 9.71 -26.63
N MET A 5 -2.11 9.16 -27.83
CA MET A 5 -1.17 8.11 -28.24
C MET A 5 0.25 8.70 -28.14
N ASP A 6 1.23 7.85 -27.83
CA ASP A 6 2.64 8.24 -27.97
C ASP A 6 2.89 8.63 -29.43
N GLU A 7 3.08 9.92 -29.71
CA GLU A 7 3.49 10.38 -31.03
C GLU A 7 4.97 10.05 -31.19
N ALA A 8 5.26 9.01 -31.98
CA ALA A 8 6.63 8.71 -32.39
C ALA A 8 7.04 9.68 -33.50
N VAL A 9 8.22 10.27 -33.36
CA VAL A 9 8.77 11.22 -34.33
C VAL A 9 10.09 10.69 -34.89
N GLU A 10 10.27 10.81 -36.20
CA GLU A 10 11.49 10.38 -36.91
C GLU A 10 12.70 11.27 -36.58
N GLY A 11 12.46 12.52 -36.18
CA GLY A 11 13.48 13.51 -35.84
C GLY A 11 12.95 14.59 -34.91
N ILE A 12 13.85 15.29 -34.20
CA ILE A 12 13.50 16.49 -33.46
C ILE A 12 13.54 17.66 -34.45
N SER A 13 12.40 18.07 -35.01
CA SER A 13 12.32 19.20 -35.94
C SER A 13 12.02 20.52 -35.20
N VAL A 14 12.21 21.65 -35.88
CA VAL A 14 11.80 22.97 -35.36
C VAL A 14 10.28 23.02 -35.14
N ASP A 15 9.50 22.47 -36.08
CA ASP A 15 8.04 22.37 -35.97
C ASP A 15 7.59 21.60 -34.73
N LEU A 16 8.29 20.51 -34.39
CA LEU A 16 8.01 19.75 -33.18
C LEU A 16 8.29 20.58 -31.92
N ILE A 17 9.40 21.33 -31.90
CA ILE A 17 9.76 22.21 -30.78
C ILE A 17 8.69 23.31 -30.61
N ASP A 18 8.20 23.89 -31.70
CA ASP A 18 7.13 24.90 -31.67
C ASP A 18 5.80 24.29 -31.21
N LYS A 19 5.45 23.07 -31.66
CA LYS A 19 4.28 22.33 -31.16
C LYS A 19 4.38 22.08 -29.66
N ILE A 20 5.55 21.68 -29.15
CA ILE A 20 5.80 21.48 -27.73
C ILE A 20 5.63 22.79 -26.95
N ARG A 21 6.18 23.90 -27.44
CA ARG A 21 6.00 25.24 -26.85
C ARG A 21 4.51 25.57 -26.71
N THR A 22 3.73 25.40 -27.78
CA THR A 22 2.28 25.69 -27.79
C THR A 22 1.51 24.79 -26.83
N LEU A 23 1.87 23.50 -26.74
CA LEU A 23 1.24 22.59 -25.78
C LEU A 23 1.51 23.03 -24.34
N LEU A 24 2.77 23.37 -24.01
CA LEU A 24 3.15 23.80 -22.67
C LEU A 24 2.50 25.13 -22.28
N SER A 25 2.44 26.11 -23.19
CA SER A 25 1.79 27.40 -22.93
C SER A 25 0.28 27.28 -22.71
N GLN A 26 -0.36 26.29 -23.34
CA GLN A 26 -1.78 25.95 -23.12
C GLN A 26 -2.02 25.07 -21.88
N GLY A 27 -0.97 24.77 -21.11
CA GLY A 27 -1.07 23.90 -19.93
C GLY A 27 -1.30 22.43 -20.23
N LYS A 28 -1.07 21.99 -21.48
CA LYS A 28 -1.30 20.62 -21.93
C LYS A 28 -0.07 19.73 -21.64
N ARG A 29 -0.34 18.43 -21.51
CA ARG A 29 0.70 17.41 -21.40
C ARG A 29 1.51 17.30 -22.69
N VAL A 30 2.79 16.97 -22.55
CA VAL A 30 3.71 16.70 -23.66
C VAL A 30 4.22 15.27 -23.51
N ARG A 31 4.09 14.47 -24.58
CA ARG A 31 4.56 13.09 -24.58
C ARG A 31 4.95 12.67 -26.00
N TYR A 32 6.25 12.49 -26.23
CA TYR A 32 6.81 12.12 -27.53
C TYR A 32 7.87 11.04 -27.36
N THR A 33 7.87 10.07 -28.28
CA THR A 33 8.99 9.15 -28.47
C THR A 33 9.94 9.81 -29.46
N LEU A 34 11.12 10.19 -28.98
CA LEU A 34 12.18 10.82 -29.75
C LEU A 34 13.03 9.74 -30.47
N PRO A 35 13.89 10.12 -31.43
CA PRO A 35 14.73 9.17 -32.15
C PRO A 35 15.52 8.24 -31.23
N GLN A 36 15.76 7.01 -31.70
CA GLN A 36 16.54 5.99 -31.01
C GLN A 36 16.00 5.69 -29.59
N ASP A 37 14.68 5.50 -29.47
CA ASP A 37 13.98 5.25 -28.20
C ASP A 37 14.18 6.34 -27.13
N GLY A 38 14.46 7.58 -27.55
CA GLY A 38 14.42 8.73 -26.67
C GLY A 38 12.99 9.05 -26.26
N ARG A 39 12.81 9.81 -25.18
CA ARG A 39 11.48 10.16 -24.65
C ARG A 39 11.48 11.57 -24.08
N LEU A 40 10.50 12.37 -24.47
CA LEU A 40 10.13 13.59 -23.77
C LEU A 40 8.77 13.37 -23.12
N HIS A 41 8.70 13.53 -21.80
CA HIS A 41 7.46 13.42 -21.06
C HIS A 41 7.34 14.54 -20.04
N ILE A 42 6.30 15.34 -20.17
CA ILE A 42 5.90 16.38 -19.22
C ILE A 42 4.41 16.17 -18.97
N ASP A 43 4.10 15.57 -17.82
CA ASP A 43 2.73 15.21 -17.41
C ASP A 43 1.80 16.44 -17.35
N ARG A 44 2.35 17.56 -16.91
CA ARG A 44 1.74 18.90 -16.85
C ARG A 44 2.85 19.95 -16.72
N PRO A 45 2.58 21.25 -16.96
CA PRO A 45 3.55 22.30 -16.69
C PRO A 45 4.07 22.22 -15.25
N LEU A 46 5.38 22.07 -15.12
CA LEU A 46 6.10 21.97 -13.85
C LEU A 46 7.38 22.79 -13.96
N PRO A 47 7.86 23.43 -12.89
CA PRO A 47 9.03 24.30 -12.95
C PRO A 47 10.36 23.53 -12.94
N PHE A 48 10.36 22.28 -13.41
CA PHE A 48 11.57 21.44 -13.43
C PHE A 48 11.57 20.44 -14.58
N LEU A 49 12.76 19.94 -14.92
CA LEU A 49 13.00 18.86 -15.88
C LEU A 49 14.15 17.97 -15.43
N CYS A 50 13.92 16.66 -15.32
CA CYS A 50 14.98 15.66 -15.20
C CYS A 50 15.51 15.30 -16.58
N VAL A 51 16.82 15.33 -16.77
CA VAL A 51 17.44 15.00 -18.06
C VAL A 51 18.39 13.83 -17.90
N TYR A 52 18.29 12.86 -18.79
CA TYR A 52 19.31 11.83 -18.96
C TYR A 52 19.72 11.76 -20.42
N ARG A 53 21.03 11.81 -20.67
CA ARG A 53 21.61 11.60 -21.99
C ARG A 53 22.38 10.29 -22.01
N ARG A 54 21.94 9.36 -22.83
CA ARG A 54 22.58 8.05 -23.00
C ARG A 54 24.00 8.24 -23.53
N PRO A 55 25.01 7.57 -22.94
CA PRO A 55 26.37 7.62 -23.46
C PRO A 55 26.48 6.94 -24.83
N ALA A 56 27.38 7.44 -25.67
CA ALA A 56 27.63 6.88 -27.00
C ALA A 56 28.21 5.44 -26.97
N VAL A 57 28.86 5.08 -25.86
CA VAL A 57 29.64 3.83 -25.69
C VAL A 57 28.75 2.62 -25.38
N GLY A 58 27.43 2.78 -25.32
CA GLY A 58 26.47 1.69 -25.14
C GLY A 58 25.30 2.07 -24.23
N PRO A 59 24.18 1.35 -24.33
CA PRO A 59 22.99 1.65 -23.53
C PRO A 59 23.24 1.39 -22.04
N ASP A 60 22.78 2.31 -21.19
CA ASP A 60 22.73 2.14 -19.74
C ASP A 60 21.24 2.10 -19.31
N PRO A 61 20.59 0.93 -19.46
CA PRO A 61 19.17 0.76 -19.19
C PRO A 61 18.82 0.95 -17.70
N GLY A 62 19.81 0.87 -16.80
CA GLY A 62 19.60 1.12 -15.38
C GLY A 62 19.32 2.60 -15.11
N THR A 63 20.12 3.51 -15.68
CA THR A 63 19.90 4.96 -15.50
C THR A 63 18.62 5.46 -16.17
N ASP A 64 18.24 4.88 -17.32
CA ASP A 64 16.94 5.15 -17.95
C ASP A 64 15.78 4.93 -16.96
N GLN A 65 15.84 3.85 -16.17
CA GLN A 65 14.82 3.52 -15.17
C GLN A 65 14.82 4.50 -13.98
N LEU A 66 15.96 5.10 -13.64
CA LEU A 66 16.05 6.06 -12.52
C LEU A 66 15.37 7.40 -12.83
N VAL A 67 15.23 7.75 -14.11
CA VAL A 67 14.66 9.03 -14.56
C VAL A 67 13.23 8.88 -15.07
N THR A 68 12.87 7.74 -15.66
CA THR A 68 11.52 7.51 -16.18
C THR A 68 10.42 7.60 -15.11
N GLY A 69 10.69 7.45 -13.81
CA GLY A 69 9.67 7.64 -12.77
C GLY A 69 9.13 9.08 -12.63
N GLU A 70 9.82 10.06 -13.20
CA GLU A 70 9.57 11.48 -12.93
C GLU A 70 8.46 12.09 -13.81
N ALA A 71 7.77 13.11 -13.26
CA ALA A 71 6.63 13.78 -13.90
C ALA A 71 7.03 14.68 -15.08
N ALA A 72 8.27 15.15 -15.09
CA ALA A 72 8.86 15.92 -16.19
C ALA A 72 10.27 15.39 -16.44
N HIS A 73 10.47 14.64 -17.53
CA HIS A 73 11.77 14.12 -17.89
C HIS A 73 12.03 14.08 -19.40
N LEU A 74 13.32 14.11 -19.75
CA LEU A 74 13.86 13.96 -21.09
C LEU A 74 14.93 12.87 -21.08
N ILE A 75 14.75 11.84 -21.90
CA ILE A 75 15.75 10.83 -22.23
C ILE A 75 16.12 11.00 -23.70
N ALA A 76 17.40 11.17 -24.00
CA ALA A 76 17.88 11.32 -25.36
C ALA A 76 19.29 10.74 -25.51
N TRP A 77 19.78 10.61 -26.74
CA TRP A 77 21.17 10.24 -26.99
C TRP A 77 22.11 11.42 -26.79
N GLY A 78 23.26 11.15 -26.15
CA GLY A 78 24.27 12.15 -25.82
C GLY A 78 25.24 12.50 -26.94
N ASP A 79 25.07 11.93 -28.14
CA ASP A 79 25.97 12.20 -29.27
C ASP A 79 26.00 13.68 -29.65
N LEU A 80 27.16 14.13 -30.11
CA LEU A 80 27.38 15.52 -30.53
C LEU A 80 26.43 15.94 -31.67
N GLN A 81 26.03 15.01 -32.54
CA GLN A 81 25.07 15.27 -33.62
C GLN A 81 23.72 15.80 -33.12
N TYR A 82 23.25 15.33 -31.96
CA TYR A 82 21.97 15.75 -31.38
C TYR A 82 22.11 16.95 -30.45
N LYS A 83 23.33 17.39 -30.12
CA LYS A 83 23.57 18.46 -29.13
C LYS A 83 22.83 19.75 -29.47
N SER A 84 22.92 20.21 -30.72
CA SER A 84 22.35 21.51 -31.12
C SER A 84 20.84 21.50 -30.94
N ILE A 85 20.18 20.49 -31.49
CA ILE A 85 18.73 20.38 -31.47
C ILE A 85 18.18 20.09 -30.08
N LEU A 86 18.86 19.27 -29.26
CA LEU A 86 18.48 19.03 -27.87
C LEU A 86 18.66 20.30 -27.02
N SER A 87 19.71 21.08 -27.26
CA SER A 87 19.91 22.37 -26.59
C SER A 87 18.76 23.33 -26.92
N THR A 88 18.36 23.42 -28.20
CA THR A 88 17.20 24.23 -28.60
C THR A 88 15.91 23.76 -27.93
N LEU A 89 15.62 22.46 -27.97
CA LEU A 89 14.43 21.89 -27.33
C LEU A 89 14.38 22.22 -25.83
N VAL A 90 15.46 21.95 -25.09
CA VAL A 90 15.51 22.21 -23.65
C VAL A 90 15.39 23.70 -23.35
N LYS A 91 16.07 24.57 -24.11
CA LYS A 91 15.94 26.03 -23.95
C LYS A 91 14.52 26.51 -24.20
N THR A 92 13.83 25.97 -25.20
CA THR A 92 12.43 26.32 -25.47
C THR A 92 11.53 25.93 -24.31
N ILE A 93 11.64 24.68 -23.82
CA ILE A 93 10.88 24.20 -22.65
C ILE A 93 11.15 25.11 -21.43
N THR A 94 12.43 25.38 -21.16
CA THR A 94 12.86 26.24 -20.06
C THR A 94 12.30 27.65 -20.20
N ALA A 95 12.40 28.28 -21.38
CA ALA A 95 11.88 29.63 -21.60
C ALA A 95 10.37 29.70 -21.36
N THR A 96 9.62 28.76 -21.93
CA THR A 96 8.14 28.72 -21.81
C THR A 96 7.71 28.54 -20.36
N LEU A 97 8.34 27.62 -19.62
CA LEU A 97 7.94 27.31 -18.25
C LEU A 97 8.53 28.26 -17.21
N ALA A 98 9.70 28.86 -17.47
CA ALA A 98 10.25 29.92 -16.63
C ALA A 98 9.41 31.20 -16.73
N GLU A 99 8.87 31.53 -17.91
CA GLU A 99 7.93 32.65 -18.06
C GLU A 99 6.66 32.43 -17.22
N GLN A 100 6.14 31.20 -17.21
CA GLN A 100 4.97 30.85 -16.41
C GLN A 100 5.22 30.82 -14.90
N PHE A 101 6.37 30.29 -14.47
CA PHE A 101 6.67 30.01 -13.06
C PHE A 101 7.73 30.92 -12.45
N ASN A 102 8.16 31.95 -13.16
CA ASN A 102 9.31 32.83 -12.86
C ASN A 102 10.69 32.16 -12.94
N ALA A 103 10.85 30.90 -12.53
CA ALA A 103 12.13 30.19 -12.58
C ALA A 103 11.98 28.72 -12.98
N PHE A 104 13.06 28.11 -13.45
CA PHE A 104 13.08 26.71 -13.90
C PHE A 104 14.31 25.94 -13.40
N LEU A 105 14.14 24.66 -13.06
CA LEU A 105 15.22 23.79 -12.60
C LEU A 105 15.48 22.61 -13.55
N ILE A 106 16.71 22.44 -13.99
CA ILE A 106 17.16 21.25 -14.70
C ILE A 106 18.05 20.43 -13.78
N ILE A 107 17.75 19.14 -13.64
CA ILE A 107 18.67 18.17 -13.04
C ILE A 107 19.08 17.17 -14.12
N GLU A 108 20.34 17.24 -14.56
CA GLU A 108 20.91 16.24 -15.46
C GLU A 108 21.49 15.09 -14.62
N VAL A 109 21.06 13.86 -14.88
CA VAL A 109 21.43 12.66 -14.14
C VAL A 109 22.32 11.78 -15.00
N TRP A 110 23.36 11.19 -14.42
CA TRP A 110 24.17 10.17 -15.10
C TRP A 110 24.85 9.24 -14.09
N THR A 111 25.35 8.12 -14.59
CA THR A 111 26.16 7.19 -13.81
C THR A 111 27.64 7.51 -13.95
N ALA A 112 28.39 7.46 -12.85
CA ALA A 112 29.83 7.66 -12.86
C ALA A 112 30.51 6.63 -13.77
N SER A 113 31.50 7.06 -14.56
CA SER A 113 32.39 6.14 -15.24
C SER A 113 33.12 5.32 -14.19
N ALA A 114 33.06 3.98 -14.30
CA ALA A 114 33.78 3.12 -13.38
C ALA A 114 35.28 3.44 -13.51
N GLU A 115 35.91 3.98 -12.46
CA GLU A 115 37.35 3.74 -12.33
C GLU A 115 37.54 2.23 -12.28
N PRO A 116 38.60 1.67 -12.91
CA PRO A 116 38.96 0.27 -12.75
C PRO A 116 39.41 0.04 -11.29
N ALA A 117 38.46 0.04 -10.37
CA ALA A 117 38.70 -0.26 -8.98
C ALA A 117 39.09 -1.74 -8.90
N SER A 118 40.34 -1.97 -8.52
CA SER A 118 40.84 -3.24 -8.02
C SER A 118 39.79 -3.87 -7.10
N ASN A 119 39.35 -5.09 -7.45
CA ASN A 119 38.47 -5.92 -6.64
C ASN A 119 37.53 -5.14 -5.71
N ALA A 120 36.52 -4.47 -6.26
CA ALA A 120 35.38 -4.04 -5.46
C ALA A 120 34.82 -5.30 -4.79
N LYS A 121 35.25 -5.56 -3.56
CA LYS A 121 34.72 -6.64 -2.73
C LYS A 121 33.21 -6.47 -2.78
N LEU A 122 32.47 -7.57 -2.94
CA LEU A 122 31.01 -7.65 -2.73
C LEU A 122 30.57 -7.20 -1.30
N VAL A 123 31.48 -6.62 -0.52
CA VAL A 123 31.32 -6.09 0.83
C VAL A 123 31.04 -4.59 0.72
N GLY A 124 29.77 -4.22 0.93
CA GLY A 124 29.33 -2.83 1.06
C GLY A 124 28.85 -2.17 -0.25
N LEU A 125 27.63 -2.49 -0.70
CA LEU A 125 26.94 -1.76 -1.78
C LEU A 125 26.43 -0.38 -1.30
N ARG A 126 27.35 0.47 -0.83
CA ARG A 126 27.01 1.81 -0.34
C ARG A 126 26.62 2.72 -1.51
N PRO A 127 25.43 3.33 -1.51
CA PRO A 127 25.06 4.28 -2.56
C PRO A 127 25.92 5.54 -2.48
N GLY A 128 26.44 6.00 -3.61
CA GLY A 128 27.21 7.25 -3.71
C GLY A 128 26.55 8.23 -4.67
N PHE A 129 26.44 9.49 -4.26
CA PHE A 129 25.90 10.57 -5.07
C PHE A 129 26.83 11.79 -5.04
N LYS A 130 27.05 12.42 -6.19
CA LYS A 130 27.70 13.72 -6.28
C LYS A 130 26.75 14.73 -6.92
N ILE A 131 26.40 15.76 -6.16
CA ILE A 131 25.59 16.88 -6.64
C ILE A 131 26.55 17.95 -7.16
N ILE A 132 26.47 18.23 -8.46
CA ILE A 132 27.34 19.19 -9.12
C ILE A 132 26.56 20.48 -9.35
N THR A 133 27.07 21.58 -8.80
CA THR A 133 26.44 22.90 -8.82
C THR A 133 27.44 23.97 -9.25
N SER A 134 26.99 25.23 -9.33
CA SER A 134 27.84 26.40 -9.57
C SER A 134 27.77 27.36 -8.37
N HIS A 135 28.89 27.95 -7.96
CA HIS A 135 28.91 29.05 -6.98
C HIS A 135 28.16 30.31 -7.43
N VAL A 136 27.90 30.47 -8.74
CA VAL A 136 27.16 31.61 -9.26
C VAL A 136 25.67 31.34 -9.15
N ARG A 137 25.04 31.91 -8.11
CA ARG A 137 23.60 31.83 -7.81
C ARG A 137 23.09 30.37 -7.64
N PRO A 138 23.66 29.56 -6.73
CA PRO A 138 23.17 28.22 -6.46
C PRO A 138 21.79 28.28 -5.78
N PRO A 139 20.86 27.36 -6.10
CA PRO A 139 19.63 27.20 -5.33
C PRO A 139 19.96 26.42 -4.05
N THR A 140 20.59 27.09 -3.07
CA THR A 140 21.20 26.46 -1.88
C THR A 140 20.22 25.59 -1.09
N SER A 141 19.04 26.11 -0.76
CA SER A 141 18.01 25.35 -0.04
C SER A 141 17.58 24.09 -0.79
N THR A 142 17.51 24.16 -2.12
CA THR A 142 17.12 23.03 -2.98
C THR A 142 18.21 21.96 -3.01
N ILE A 143 19.48 22.37 -3.07
CA ILE A 143 20.64 21.47 -2.99
C ILE A 143 20.69 20.78 -1.63
N GLU A 144 20.46 21.51 -0.55
CA GLU A 144 20.41 20.96 0.81
C GLU A 144 19.24 19.97 0.96
N ALA A 145 18.06 20.30 0.44
CA ALA A 145 16.89 19.42 0.43
C ALA A 145 17.17 18.12 -0.34
N LEU A 146 17.79 18.22 -1.52
CA LEU A 146 18.22 17.08 -2.33
C LEU A 146 19.23 16.22 -1.57
N ALA A 147 20.31 16.83 -1.05
CA ALA A 147 21.37 16.14 -0.33
C ALA A 147 20.84 15.44 0.93
N LYS A 148 20.03 16.13 1.72
CA LYS A 148 19.40 15.56 2.93
C LYS A 148 18.51 14.37 2.61
N ALA A 149 17.77 14.41 1.50
CA ALA A 149 16.93 13.30 1.08
C ALA A 149 17.75 12.12 0.52
N LEU A 150 18.79 12.40 -0.28
CA LEU A 150 19.71 11.39 -0.81
C LEU A 150 20.47 10.65 0.29
N ARG A 151 20.92 11.34 1.35
CA ARG A 151 21.55 10.73 2.53
C ARG A 151 20.64 9.73 3.28
N ARG A 152 19.33 9.74 3.03
CA ARG A 152 18.39 8.76 3.63
C ARG A 152 18.23 7.49 2.81
N VAL A 153 18.79 7.45 1.59
CA VAL A 153 18.78 6.24 0.76
C VAL A 153 19.68 5.21 1.43
N LYS A 154 19.14 3.99 1.61
CA LYS A 154 19.83 2.87 2.23
C LYS A 154 19.76 1.66 1.34
N ILE A 155 20.89 0.98 1.17
CA ILE A 155 20.98 -0.30 0.46
C ILE A 155 21.77 -1.26 1.34
N GLN A 156 21.23 -2.44 1.61
CA GLN A 156 21.83 -3.42 2.53
C GLN A 156 22.26 -2.81 3.88
N ARG A 157 21.44 -1.91 4.45
CA ARG A 157 21.70 -1.14 5.69
C ARG A 157 22.81 -0.08 5.61
N GLU A 158 23.57 -0.03 4.52
CA GLU A 158 24.53 1.05 4.25
C GLU A 158 23.80 2.33 3.84
N VAL A 159 24.16 3.44 4.49
CA VAL A 159 23.61 4.77 4.22
C VAL A 159 24.38 5.43 3.09
N ALA A 160 23.68 6.14 2.22
CA ALA A 160 24.30 6.81 1.09
C ALA A 160 25.30 7.91 1.47
N THR A 161 26.40 8.00 0.72
CA THR A 161 27.29 9.17 0.73
C THR A 161 26.81 10.21 -0.27
N VAL A 162 26.91 11.48 0.11
CA VAL A 162 26.52 12.61 -0.75
C VAL A 162 27.57 13.70 -0.66
N GLU A 163 28.20 14.00 -1.79
CA GLU A 163 29.15 15.09 -1.96
C GLU A 163 28.50 16.23 -2.77
N ILE A 164 28.81 17.48 -2.42
CA ILE A 164 28.41 18.66 -3.17
C ILE A 164 29.67 19.25 -3.79
N ILE A 165 29.69 19.37 -5.11
CA ILE A 165 30.86 19.76 -5.89
C ILE A 165 30.53 21.02 -6.67
N ASP A 166 31.32 22.08 -6.48
CA ASP A 166 31.25 23.28 -7.31
C ASP A 166 32.11 23.11 -8.57
N ARG A 167 31.47 23.07 -9.74
CA ARG A 167 32.13 23.00 -11.05
C ARG A 167 31.34 23.82 -12.07
N LYS A 168 32.07 24.53 -12.93
CA LYS A 168 31.47 25.27 -14.05
C LYS A 168 30.63 24.36 -14.97
N LYS A 169 31.15 23.16 -15.26
CA LYS A 169 30.49 22.13 -16.06
C LYS A 169 29.64 21.22 -15.17
N ARG A 170 28.33 21.21 -15.40
CA ARG A 170 27.30 20.46 -14.64
C ARG A 170 26.63 19.35 -15.47
N SER A 171 27.37 18.84 -16.45
CA SER A 171 26.96 17.77 -17.37
C SER A 171 28.01 16.66 -17.36
N PRO A 172 27.70 15.46 -17.89
CA PRO A 172 28.65 14.35 -17.97
C PRO A 172 29.99 14.77 -18.58
N THR A 173 31.10 14.19 -18.13
CA THR A 173 32.46 14.58 -18.55
C THR A 173 32.64 14.52 -20.07
N ALA A 174 32.10 13.50 -20.73
CA ALA A 174 32.17 13.31 -22.17
C ALA A 174 31.17 14.16 -22.99
N MET A 175 30.26 14.92 -22.35
CA MET A 175 29.18 15.64 -23.03
C MET A 175 29.20 17.14 -22.73
N PRO A 176 28.96 18.02 -23.72
CA PRO A 176 28.81 19.45 -23.48
C PRO A 176 27.49 19.76 -22.75
N MET A 177 27.41 20.91 -22.09
CA MET A 177 26.19 21.36 -21.42
C MET A 177 25.06 21.65 -22.43
N LEU A 178 23.83 21.26 -22.08
CA LEU A 178 22.63 21.57 -22.88
C LEU A 178 22.23 23.06 -22.78
N VAL A 179 22.43 23.66 -21.61
CA VAL A 179 22.18 25.10 -21.37
C VAL A 179 23.47 25.72 -20.84
N SER A 180 23.99 26.73 -21.55
CA SER A 180 25.21 27.42 -21.12
C SER A 180 24.95 28.25 -19.86
N SER A 181 26.00 28.61 -19.11
CA SER A 181 25.83 29.47 -17.93
C SER A 181 25.25 30.85 -18.26
N ALA A 182 25.48 31.38 -19.47
CA ALA A 182 24.91 32.64 -19.91
C ALA A 182 23.41 32.50 -20.23
N ASP A 183 23.04 31.45 -20.99
CA ASP A 183 21.63 31.15 -21.29
C ASP A 183 20.84 30.87 -20.02
N ALA A 184 21.43 30.13 -19.08
CA ALA A 184 20.81 29.81 -17.80
C ALA A 184 20.45 31.07 -17.01
N ARG A 185 21.34 32.09 -16.99
CA ARG A 185 21.03 33.39 -16.36
C ARG A 185 19.93 34.13 -17.10
N LYS A 186 19.99 34.17 -18.44
CA LYS A 186 18.99 34.86 -19.27
C LYS A 186 17.58 34.27 -19.10
N LEU A 187 17.48 32.95 -18.96
CA LEU A 187 16.22 32.22 -18.84
C LEU A 187 15.76 32.04 -17.37
N ASN A 188 16.45 32.63 -16.40
CA ASN A 188 16.25 32.37 -14.97
C ASN A 188 16.19 30.86 -14.63
N CYS A 189 17.08 30.10 -15.26
CA CYS A 189 17.18 28.65 -15.15
C CYS A 189 18.34 28.24 -14.25
N TYR A 190 18.07 27.31 -13.35
CA TYR A 190 19.06 26.66 -12.50
C TYR A 190 19.38 25.29 -13.08
N VAL A 191 20.66 24.94 -13.16
CA VAL A 191 21.12 23.64 -13.68
C VAL A 191 21.94 22.97 -12.61
N LEU A 192 21.57 21.74 -12.26
CA LEU A 192 22.29 20.84 -11.37
C LEU A 192 22.67 19.57 -12.12
N GLY A 193 23.84 19.03 -11.81
CA GLY A 193 24.23 17.68 -12.22
C GLY A 193 24.09 16.72 -11.05
N LEU A 194 23.67 15.49 -11.32
CA LEU A 194 23.65 14.40 -10.35
C LEU A 194 24.37 13.18 -10.93
N GLU A 195 25.58 12.94 -10.41
CA GLU A 195 26.34 11.73 -10.71
C GLU A 195 26.03 10.64 -9.67
N ILE A 196 25.74 9.44 -10.15
CA ILE A 196 25.34 8.28 -9.34
C ILE A 196 26.40 7.19 -9.45
N ALA A 197 26.79 6.59 -8.33
CA ALA A 197 27.69 5.43 -8.35
C ALA A 197 27.00 4.21 -9.01
N PRO A 198 27.67 3.46 -9.91
CA PRO A 198 27.10 2.33 -10.67
C PRO A 198 26.79 1.08 -9.85
N ILE A 199 26.44 1.19 -8.56
CA ILE A 199 26.25 0.05 -7.65
C ILE A 199 25.09 -0.89 -8.02
N PHE A 200 24.22 -0.46 -8.93
CA PHE A 200 23.06 -1.21 -9.40
C PHE A 200 23.34 -2.06 -10.64
N GLN A 201 24.57 -2.02 -11.17
CA GLN A 201 24.98 -2.82 -12.31
C GLN A 201 26.41 -3.31 -12.17
N ASN A 202 26.72 -4.44 -12.81
CA ASN A 202 28.07 -4.91 -12.96
C ASN A 202 28.77 -4.08 -14.04
N THR A 203 29.81 -3.33 -13.68
CA THR A 203 30.51 -2.43 -14.62
C THR A 203 31.33 -3.16 -15.68
N LYS A 204 31.55 -4.48 -15.54
CA LYS A 204 32.25 -5.31 -16.53
C LYS A 204 31.29 -6.02 -17.48
N SER A 205 30.20 -6.59 -16.96
CA SER A 205 29.23 -7.36 -17.77
C SER A 205 27.99 -6.57 -18.17
N ASN A 206 27.79 -5.35 -17.63
CA ASN A 206 26.56 -4.56 -17.73
C ASN A 206 25.30 -5.25 -17.19
N ASP A 207 25.45 -6.31 -16.39
CA ASP A 207 24.32 -6.97 -15.74
C ASP A 207 23.70 -6.07 -14.67
N ILE A 208 22.38 -5.86 -14.75
CA ILE A 208 21.64 -5.08 -13.76
C ILE A 208 21.34 -5.93 -12.53
N TYR A 209 21.53 -5.36 -11.33
CA TYR A 209 21.03 -5.87 -10.07
C TYR A 209 19.63 -5.31 -9.77
N PRO A 210 18.52 -6.01 -10.11
CA PRO A 210 17.21 -5.36 -10.18
C PRO A 210 16.68 -4.93 -8.81
N MET A 211 17.04 -5.63 -7.73
CA MET A 211 16.64 -5.26 -6.37
C MET A 211 17.34 -4.00 -5.88
N VAL A 212 18.62 -3.83 -6.24
CA VAL A 212 19.40 -2.63 -5.93
C VAL A 212 18.83 -1.45 -6.71
N LEU A 213 18.64 -1.61 -8.03
CA LEU A 213 18.07 -0.58 -8.91
C LEU A 213 16.70 -0.10 -8.43
N ARG A 214 15.80 -1.01 -8.04
CA ARG A 214 14.47 -0.64 -7.51
C ARG A 214 14.54 0.18 -6.22
N THR A 215 15.46 -0.18 -5.32
CA THR A 215 15.65 0.53 -4.05
C THR A 215 16.20 1.92 -4.31
N LEU A 216 17.17 2.02 -5.22
CA LEU A 216 17.77 3.27 -5.65
C LEU A 216 16.75 4.20 -6.33
N HIS A 217 15.96 3.67 -7.28
CA HIS A 217 14.90 4.41 -7.98
C HIS A 217 13.88 5.02 -7.01
N ARG A 218 13.38 4.25 -6.04
CA ARG A 218 12.46 4.78 -5.01
C ARG A 218 13.11 5.88 -4.17
N GLY A 219 14.38 5.71 -3.81
CA GLY A 219 15.15 6.69 -3.05
C GLY A 219 15.34 8.00 -3.80
N LEU A 220 15.75 7.92 -5.07
CA LEU A 220 15.95 9.05 -5.97
C LEU A 220 14.65 9.80 -6.24
N ALA A 221 13.56 9.10 -6.58
CA ALA A 221 12.27 9.74 -6.84
C ALA A 221 11.78 10.54 -5.63
N ARG A 222 11.99 10.03 -4.41
CA ARG A 222 11.68 10.77 -3.18
C ARG A 222 12.58 12.00 -3.00
N ALA A 223 13.87 11.88 -3.32
CA ALA A 223 14.83 12.97 -3.21
C ALA A 223 14.56 14.09 -4.22
N PHE A 224 14.26 13.74 -5.46
CA PHE A 224 13.84 14.67 -6.50
C PHE A 224 12.58 15.43 -6.11
N ARG A 225 11.51 14.74 -5.68
CA ARG A 225 10.27 15.42 -5.23
C ARG A 225 10.51 16.41 -4.09
N ARG A 226 11.42 16.11 -3.15
CA ARG A 226 11.79 17.03 -2.06
C ARG A 226 12.53 18.25 -2.57
N ALA A 227 13.49 18.05 -3.47
CA ALA A 227 14.23 19.14 -4.10
C ALA A 227 13.29 20.03 -4.94
N PHE A 228 12.44 19.44 -5.77
CA PHE A 228 11.47 20.18 -6.60
C PHE A 228 10.46 20.96 -5.77
N PHE A 229 10.04 20.42 -4.63
CA PHE A 229 9.15 21.13 -3.72
C PHE A 229 9.82 22.36 -3.12
N ASP A 230 11.04 22.21 -2.60
CA ASP A 230 11.82 23.33 -2.09
C ASP A 230 12.06 24.39 -3.16
N PHE A 231 12.48 23.97 -4.36
CA PHE A 231 12.68 24.85 -5.51
C PHE A 231 11.40 25.61 -5.87
N SER A 232 10.27 24.90 -5.94
CA SER A 232 8.98 25.51 -6.27
C SER A 232 8.62 26.60 -5.24
N GLN A 233 8.77 26.29 -3.94
CA GLN A 233 8.46 27.22 -2.86
C GLN A 233 9.38 28.45 -2.81
N THR A 234 10.68 28.26 -3.05
CA THR A 234 11.70 29.30 -2.81
C THR A 234 12.06 30.12 -4.04
N GLN A 235 12.00 29.54 -5.25
CA GLN A 235 12.51 30.17 -6.48
C GLN A 235 11.40 30.51 -7.50
N THR A 236 10.22 29.91 -7.37
CA THR A 236 9.16 30.02 -8.38
C THR A 236 7.92 30.73 -7.82
N THR A 237 6.91 30.98 -8.65
CA THR A 237 5.56 31.40 -8.23
C THR A 237 4.62 30.22 -7.94
N TYR A 238 5.02 28.99 -8.28
CA TYR A 238 4.21 27.79 -8.07
C TYR A 238 4.29 27.32 -6.61
N ARG A 239 3.13 27.10 -5.99
CA ARG A 239 3.01 26.70 -4.58
C ARG A 239 2.31 25.34 -4.47
N PRO A 240 3.02 24.22 -4.72
CA PRO A 240 2.44 22.90 -4.53
C PRO A 240 2.09 22.71 -3.03
N PRO A 241 0.95 22.08 -2.69
CA PRO A 241 0.54 21.91 -1.29
C PRO A 241 1.41 20.91 -0.53
N ASN A 242 2.01 19.94 -1.24
CA ASN A 242 2.87 18.92 -0.68
C ASN A 242 3.87 18.42 -1.74
N TYR A 243 5.08 18.03 -1.31
CA TYR A 243 6.10 17.47 -2.21
C TYR A 243 5.64 16.21 -2.95
N LEU A 244 4.74 15.42 -2.36
CA LEU A 244 4.16 14.23 -3.00
C LEU A 244 3.33 14.57 -4.24
N ALA A 245 2.73 15.77 -4.27
CA ALA A 245 1.92 16.23 -5.40
C ALA A 245 2.72 16.39 -6.69
N LEU A 246 4.06 16.45 -6.63
CA LEU A 246 4.96 16.62 -7.78
C LEU A 246 5.28 15.32 -8.53
N GLY A 247 4.77 14.17 -8.06
CA GLY A 247 4.82 12.93 -8.83
C GLY A 247 3.94 12.94 -10.09
N ARG A 248 4.04 11.87 -10.88
CA ARG A 248 3.23 11.64 -12.08
C ARG A 248 1.73 11.59 -11.73
N ARG A 249 0.85 12.19 -12.52
CA ARG A 249 -0.60 12.06 -12.37
C ARG A 249 -1.20 11.20 -13.47
N ALA A 250 -0.80 11.40 -14.72
CA ALA A 250 -1.20 10.53 -15.80
C ALA A 250 -0.51 9.16 -15.69
N LEU A 251 -1.31 8.10 -15.77
CA LEU A 251 -0.84 6.71 -15.73
C LEU A 251 -1.00 6.07 -17.11
N VAL A 252 0.03 5.33 -17.50
CA VAL A 252 0.07 4.61 -18.79
C VAL A 252 -0.83 3.37 -18.77
N LYS A 253 -1.20 2.87 -19.95
CA LYS A 253 -2.09 1.70 -20.11
C LYS A 253 -1.59 0.45 -19.40
N SER A 254 -0.27 0.25 -19.29
CA SER A 254 0.32 -0.90 -18.60
C SER A 254 -0.10 -0.98 -17.13
N VAL A 255 -0.23 0.17 -16.45
CA VAL A 255 -0.67 0.25 -15.04
C VAL A 255 -2.08 -0.33 -14.87
N TRP A 256 -3.03 0.14 -15.68
CA TRP A 256 -4.43 -0.30 -15.63
C TRP A 256 -4.59 -1.77 -16.02
N ASN A 257 -3.80 -2.23 -16.99
CA ASN A 257 -3.80 -3.64 -17.38
C ASN A 257 -3.30 -4.54 -16.25
N VAL A 258 -2.21 -4.16 -15.57
CA VAL A 258 -1.66 -4.91 -14.42
C VAL A 258 -2.68 -4.94 -13.28
N ASP A 259 -3.26 -3.80 -12.91
CA ASP A 259 -4.30 -3.71 -11.88
C ASP A 259 -5.49 -4.63 -12.21
N LYS A 260 -6.03 -4.56 -13.43
CA LYS A 260 -7.13 -5.41 -13.87
C LYS A 260 -6.78 -6.91 -13.78
N GLN A 261 -5.62 -7.31 -14.29
CA GLN A 261 -5.20 -8.72 -14.30
C GLN A 261 -5.02 -9.28 -12.88
N LEU A 262 -4.42 -8.51 -11.96
CA LEU A 262 -4.31 -8.91 -10.56
C LEU A 262 -5.67 -9.01 -9.88
N ALA A 263 -6.57 -8.06 -10.13
CA ALA A 263 -7.93 -8.09 -9.59
C ALA A 263 -8.74 -9.30 -10.12
N GLU A 264 -8.63 -9.63 -11.40
CA GLU A 264 -9.26 -10.82 -11.98
C GLU A 264 -8.80 -12.11 -11.29
N ILE A 265 -7.51 -12.25 -11.00
CA ILE A 265 -6.96 -13.42 -10.30
C ILE A 265 -7.46 -13.44 -8.85
N SER A 266 -7.43 -12.30 -8.16
CA SER A 266 -7.93 -12.17 -6.79
C SER A 266 -9.42 -12.53 -6.68
N ASN A 267 -10.23 -12.20 -7.69
CA ASN A 267 -11.67 -12.49 -7.71
C ASN A 267 -12.00 -13.93 -8.17
N ALA A 268 -11.03 -14.67 -8.71
CA ALA A 268 -11.23 -16.04 -9.19
C ALA A 268 -11.45 -17.04 -8.03
N PHE A 269 -11.07 -16.70 -6.80
CA PHE A 269 -11.22 -17.54 -5.63
C PHE A 269 -11.56 -16.72 -4.37
N GLU A 270 -12.26 -17.34 -3.43
CA GLU A 270 -12.58 -16.73 -2.13
C GLU A 270 -11.80 -17.44 -1.03
N PHE A 271 -10.58 -16.98 -0.76
CA PHE A 271 -9.64 -17.65 0.14
C PHE A 271 -10.27 -18.08 1.48
N LEU A 272 -10.92 -17.16 2.19
CA LEU A 272 -11.53 -17.43 3.50
C LEU A 272 -12.66 -18.47 3.42
N LEU A 273 -13.49 -18.43 2.37
CA LEU A 273 -14.57 -19.40 2.16
C LEU A 273 -14.00 -20.80 1.90
N GLN A 274 -12.89 -20.89 1.15
CA GLN A 274 -12.24 -22.14 0.80
C GLN A 274 -11.49 -22.80 1.97
N VAL A 275 -11.08 -22.03 2.98
CA VAL A 275 -10.41 -22.57 4.19
C VAL A 275 -11.36 -22.67 5.39
N THR A 276 -12.64 -22.35 5.23
CA THR A 276 -13.66 -22.47 6.27
C THR A 276 -14.33 -23.85 6.22
N PRO A 277 -14.37 -24.61 7.33
CA PRO A 277 -15.06 -25.89 7.37
C PRO A 277 -16.56 -25.77 7.07
N VAL A 278 -17.14 -26.77 6.40
CA VAL A 278 -18.59 -26.85 6.09
C VAL A 278 -19.38 -27.61 7.15
N ASN A 279 -18.72 -28.28 8.09
CA ASN A 279 -19.34 -29.17 9.08
C ASN A 279 -19.13 -28.77 10.56
N PRO A 280 -19.11 -27.47 10.94
CA PRO A 280 -18.74 -27.06 12.31
C PRO A 280 -19.68 -27.61 13.39
N GLU A 281 -20.98 -27.74 13.12
CA GLU A 281 -21.95 -28.31 14.06
C GLU A 281 -21.75 -29.81 14.28
N LEU A 282 -21.56 -30.55 13.20
CA LEU A 282 -21.30 -31.99 13.25
C LEU A 282 -19.99 -32.28 14.00
N ALA A 283 -18.93 -31.54 13.65
CA ALA A 283 -17.62 -31.62 14.29
C ALA A 283 -17.71 -31.39 15.81
N TRP A 284 -18.51 -30.41 16.24
CA TRP A 284 -18.75 -30.13 17.66
C TRP A 284 -19.47 -31.27 18.39
N ARG A 285 -20.57 -31.78 17.81
CA ARG A 285 -21.32 -32.89 18.43
C ARG A 285 -20.43 -34.13 18.57
N GLN A 286 -19.62 -34.44 17.56
CA GLN A 286 -18.66 -35.54 17.60
C GLN A 286 -17.58 -35.32 18.68
N PHE A 287 -16.98 -34.14 18.73
CA PHE A 287 -15.96 -33.78 19.72
C PHE A 287 -16.50 -33.89 21.16
N LYS A 288 -17.73 -33.42 21.40
CA LYS A 288 -18.40 -33.54 22.70
C LYS A 288 -18.72 -35.00 23.06
N ARG A 289 -19.21 -35.80 22.10
CA ARG A 289 -19.48 -37.24 22.32
C ARG A 289 -18.22 -38.01 22.67
N GLN A 290 -17.08 -37.61 22.11
CA GLN A 290 -15.75 -38.16 22.41
C GLN A 290 -15.10 -37.53 23.65
N ARG A 291 -15.88 -36.86 24.51
CA ARG A 291 -15.42 -36.25 25.78
C ARG A 291 -14.22 -35.32 25.62
N PHE A 292 -14.07 -34.70 24.46
CA PHE A 292 -12.96 -33.78 24.14
C PHE A 292 -11.57 -34.43 24.16
N GLU A 293 -11.49 -35.73 23.83
CA GLU A 293 -10.23 -36.49 23.86
C GLU A 293 -9.57 -36.67 22.48
N LYS A 294 -10.36 -36.61 21.41
CA LYS A 294 -9.87 -36.78 20.03
C LYS A 294 -10.16 -35.53 19.20
N PRO A 295 -9.25 -35.08 18.31
CA PRO A 295 -9.51 -33.93 17.48
C PRO A 295 -10.70 -34.18 16.53
N PRO A 296 -11.56 -33.18 16.28
CA PRO A 296 -12.64 -33.30 15.31
C PRO A 296 -12.11 -33.37 13.88
N ILE A 297 -12.92 -33.95 12.98
CA ILE A 297 -12.64 -33.96 11.53
C ILE A 297 -13.37 -32.78 10.87
N PHE A 298 -12.63 -32.00 10.08
CA PHE A 298 -13.17 -30.88 9.31
C PHE A 298 -13.26 -31.23 7.83
N TYR A 299 -14.42 -30.93 7.23
CA TYR A 299 -14.64 -31.04 5.80
C TYR A 299 -14.61 -29.65 5.16
N TYR A 300 -14.09 -29.57 3.94
CA TYR A 300 -13.93 -28.32 3.19
C TYR A 300 -14.63 -28.41 1.84
N ARG A 301 -14.99 -27.25 1.30
CA ARG A 301 -15.55 -27.13 -0.05
C ARG A 301 -14.53 -27.62 -1.09
N PRO A 302 -14.97 -28.29 -2.17
CA PRO A 302 -14.13 -28.50 -3.34
C PRO A 302 -13.59 -27.17 -3.86
N LEU A 303 -12.31 -27.13 -4.27
CA LEU A 303 -11.73 -25.93 -4.85
C LEU A 303 -12.33 -25.73 -6.25
N PRO A 304 -12.92 -24.55 -6.54
CA PRO A 304 -13.53 -24.29 -7.86
C PRO A 304 -12.48 -23.96 -8.94
N VAL A 305 -11.21 -23.90 -8.57
CA VAL A 305 -10.10 -23.48 -9.43
C VAL A 305 -8.88 -24.37 -9.19
N ASP A 306 -8.05 -24.51 -10.22
CA ASP A 306 -6.72 -25.09 -10.11
C ASP A 306 -5.69 -24.00 -9.68
N PRO A 307 -5.09 -24.11 -8.49
CA PRO A 307 -4.11 -23.13 -8.03
C PRO A 307 -2.88 -22.99 -8.94
N ALA A 308 -2.42 -24.06 -9.58
CA ALA A 308 -1.24 -24.03 -10.46
C ALA A 308 -1.52 -23.22 -11.73
N LEU A 309 -2.70 -23.37 -12.32
CA LEU A 309 -3.12 -22.59 -13.49
C LEU A 309 -3.26 -21.10 -13.15
N LEU A 310 -3.82 -20.77 -11.98
CA LEU A 310 -3.90 -19.38 -11.52
C LEU A 310 -2.52 -18.78 -11.23
N LYS A 311 -1.59 -19.53 -10.63
CA LYS A 311 -0.19 -19.09 -10.47
C LYS A 311 0.46 -18.79 -11.81
N ARG A 312 0.26 -19.64 -12.82
CA ARG A 312 0.75 -19.38 -14.19
C ARG A 312 0.18 -18.07 -14.76
N LYS A 313 -1.12 -17.80 -14.56
CA LYS A 313 -1.74 -16.52 -14.97
C LYS A 313 -1.13 -15.34 -14.19
N LEU A 314 -0.89 -15.51 -12.90
CA LEU A 314 -0.32 -14.50 -11.99
C LEU A 314 1.09 -14.06 -12.36
N PHE A 315 1.97 -15.00 -12.70
CA PHE A 315 3.35 -14.69 -13.06
C PHE A 315 3.52 -14.19 -14.51
N ARG A 316 2.47 -14.28 -15.34
CA ARG A 316 2.42 -13.63 -16.67
C ARG A 316 2.09 -12.14 -16.62
N VAL A 317 1.66 -11.62 -15.47
CA VAL A 317 1.35 -10.19 -15.31
C VAL A 317 2.63 -9.36 -15.37
N SER A 318 2.76 -8.50 -16.38
CA SER A 318 3.96 -7.69 -16.68
C SER A 318 4.14 -6.46 -15.76
N ILE A 319 4.36 -6.68 -14.46
CA ILE A 319 4.58 -5.62 -13.48
C ILE A 319 5.87 -4.82 -13.76
N GLU A 320 6.85 -5.44 -14.42
CA GLU A 320 8.10 -4.81 -14.86
C GLU A 320 7.90 -3.66 -15.85
N ARG A 321 6.74 -3.59 -16.52
CA ARG A 321 6.37 -2.49 -17.44
C ARG A 321 5.73 -1.28 -16.74
N VAL A 322 5.66 -1.29 -15.41
CA VAL A 322 5.14 -0.17 -14.61
C VAL A 322 6.30 0.74 -14.23
N GLU A 323 6.34 1.91 -14.87
CA GLU A 323 7.40 2.92 -14.65
C GLU A 323 7.27 3.62 -13.30
N ASP A 324 6.05 3.75 -12.76
CA ASP A 324 5.84 4.35 -11.45
C ASP A 324 6.34 3.41 -10.33
N PRO A 325 7.39 3.79 -9.58
CA PRO A 325 8.00 2.91 -8.60
C PRO A 325 7.08 2.62 -7.40
N THR A 326 6.17 3.52 -7.07
CA THR A 326 5.19 3.37 -5.98
C THR A 326 4.13 2.33 -6.36
N LEU A 327 3.55 2.42 -7.55
CA LEU A 327 2.56 1.45 -8.04
C LEU A 327 3.18 0.08 -8.33
N ALA A 328 4.38 0.06 -8.91
CA ALA A 328 5.10 -1.19 -9.16
C ALA A 328 5.46 -1.92 -7.86
N TYR A 329 5.62 -1.20 -6.74
CA TYR A 329 5.79 -1.79 -5.42
C TYR A 329 4.49 -2.47 -4.95
N LEU A 330 3.37 -1.73 -4.93
CA LEU A 330 2.05 -2.26 -4.51
C LEU A 330 1.65 -3.53 -5.28
N PHE A 331 1.80 -3.51 -6.61
CA PHE A 331 1.44 -4.66 -7.45
C PHE A 331 2.33 -5.89 -7.20
N ARG A 332 3.61 -5.69 -6.88
CA ARG A 332 4.50 -6.82 -6.52
C ARG A 332 4.10 -7.42 -5.19
N GLU A 333 3.82 -6.61 -4.18
CA GLU A 333 3.32 -7.11 -2.89
C GLU A 333 2.03 -7.90 -3.07
N LYS A 334 1.08 -7.36 -3.83
CA LYS A 334 -0.17 -8.08 -4.13
C LYS A 334 0.07 -9.40 -4.86
N ARG A 335 0.98 -9.43 -5.83
CA ARG A 335 1.37 -10.68 -6.51
C ARG A 335 1.91 -11.71 -5.53
N HIS A 336 2.76 -11.30 -4.59
CA HIS A 336 3.32 -12.20 -3.59
C HIS A 336 2.26 -12.72 -2.60
N GLU A 337 1.32 -11.88 -2.19
CA GLU A 337 0.17 -12.31 -1.37
C GLU A 337 -0.67 -13.36 -2.11
N LEU A 338 -1.06 -13.10 -3.36
CA LEU A 338 -1.87 -14.04 -4.15
C LEU A 338 -1.15 -15.37 -4.36
N ASP A 339 0.15 -15.37 -4.63
CA ASP A 339 0.94 -16.59 -4.75
C ASP A 339 0.95 -17.41 -3.44
N ARG A 340 1.11 -16.75 -2.29
CA ARG A 340 1.03 -17.39 -0.97
C ARG A 340 -0.36 -17.97 -0.71
N GLN A 341 -1.43 -17.23 -1.00
CA GLN A 341 -2.81 -17.72 -0.84
C GLN A 341 -3.06 -18.96 -1.71
N LEU A 342 -2.64 -18.95 -2.98
CA LEU A 342 -2.78 -20.11 -3.89
C LEU A 342 -1.96 -21.32 -3.40
N THR A 343 -0.78 -21.08 -2.84
CA THR A 343 0.04 -22.12 -2.19
C THR A 343 -0.71 -22.74 -1.01
N MET A 344 -1.25 -21.91 -0.12
CA MET A 344 -2.04 -22.36 1.03
C MET A 344 -3.28 -23.17 0.61
N LEU A 345 -3.96 -22.79 -0.48
CA LEU A 345 -5.08 -23.59 -0.99
C LEU A 345 -4.64 -24.98 -1.44
N SER A 346 -3.43 -25.11 -2.00
CA SER A 346 -2.84 -26.39 -2.40
C SER A 346 -2.40 -27.22 -1.18
N ASP A 347 -1.90 -26.56 -0.14
CA ASP A 347 -1.44 -27.18 1.11
C ASP A 347 -2.58 -27.46 2.11
N ARG A 348 -3.83 -27.13 1.77
CA ARG A 348 -5.00 -27.25 2.65
C ARG A 348 -5.15 -28.67 3.19
N GLY A 349 -5.18 -28.78 4.52
CA GLY A 349 -5.26 -30.04 5.25
C GLY A 349 -3.92 -30.64 5.64
N SER A 350 -2.79 -30.00 5.26
CA SER A 350 -1.44 -30.41 5.64
C SER A 350 -0.80 -29.42 6.63
N ARG A 351 0.29 -29.85 7.28
CA ARG A 351 1.10 -28.97 8.15
C ARG A 351 1.78 -27.82 7.39
N ARG A 352 1.95 -27.92 6.07
CA ARG A 352 2.59 -26.87 5.25
C ARG A 352 1.75 -25.60 5.21
N PHE A 353 0.43 -25.73 5.37
CA PHE A 353 -0.51 -24.61 5.40
C PHE A 353 -0.13 -23.55 6.46
N LEU A 354 0.35 -23.99 7.63
CA LEU A 354 0.76 -23.09 8.72
C LEU A 354 1.88 -22.13 8.29
N TYR A 355 2.86 -22.60 7.52
CA TYR A 355 3.96 -21.74 7.07
C TYR A 355 3.47 -20.65 6.12
N GLY A 356 2.53 -20.97 5.22
CA GLY A 356 1.87 -19.96 4.39
C GLY A 356 1.05 -18.97 5.24
N SER A 357 0.36 -19.47 6.28
CA SER A 357 -0.38 -18.60 7.20
C SER A 357 0.54 -17.64 7.94
N LEU A 358 1.70 -18.09 8.40
CA LEU A 358 2.71 -17.23 9.05
C LEU A 358 3.26 -16.18 8.09
N GLN A 359 3.44 -16.50 6.81
CA GLN A 359 3.89 -15.54 5.80
C GLN A 359 2.84 -14.49 5.45
N LEU A 360 1.54 -14.78 5.59
CA LEU A 360 0.46 -13.84 5.29
C LEU A 360 0.01 -13.04 6.51
N PHE A 361 -0.20 -13.71 7.64
CA PHE A 361 -0.81 -13.13 8.83
C PHE A 361 0.19 -12.99 10.00
N GLY A 362 1.46 -13.34 9.81
CA GLY A 362 2.46 -13.29 10.87
C GLY A 362 2.22 -14.29 12.01
N GLY A 363 3.13 -14.25 12.99
CA GLY A 363 3.02 -14.97 14.24
C GLY A 363 2.48 -14.12 15.38
N VAL A 364 2.54 -14.64 16.61
CA VAL A 364 2.23 -13.90 17.84
C VAL A 364 3.55 -13.45 18.46
N SER A 365 3.72 -12.13 18.65
CA SER A 365 4.88 -11.59 19.37
C SER A 365 4.72 -11.70 20.88
N ASP A 366 5.82 -11.73 21.62
CA ASP A 366 5.80 -11.81 23.10
C ASP A 366 5.05 -10.63 23.74
N ALA A 367 5.06 -9.45 23.10
CA ALA A 367 4.28 -8.31 23.56
C ALA A 367 2.77 -8.53 23.38
N LEU A 368 2.35 -9.09 22.24
CA LEU A 368 0.95 -9.39 21.97
C LEU A 368 0.43 -10.53 22.85
N GLU A 369 1.25 -11.55 23.09
CA GLU A 369 0.94 -12.64 24.01
C GLU A 369 0.73 -12.14 25.43
N ARG A 370 1.68 -11.34 25.97
CA ARG A 370 1.56 -10.75 27.31
C ARG A 370 0.28 -9.93 27.44
N LEU A 371 0.00 -9.07 26.46
CA LEU A 371 -1.25 -8.30 26.44
C LEU A 371 -2.50 -9.21 26.45
N ALA A 372 -2.50 -10.31 25.68
CA ALA A 372 -3.62 -11.24 25.68
C ALA A 372 -3.80 -11.93 27.05
N ILE A 373 -2.70 -12.36 27.68
CA ILE A 373 -2.71 -12.92 29.03
C ILE A 373 -3.24 -11.89 30.04
N ASP A 374 -2.79 -10.64 29.95
CA ASP A 374 -3.22 -9.57 30.84
C ASP A 374 -4.73 -9.30 30.70
N ILE A 375 -5.26 -9.23 29.47
CA ILE A 375 -6.70 -9.10 29.23
C ILE A 375 -7.48 -10.27 29.86
N LEU A 376 -6.97 -11.50 29.72
CA LEU A 376 -7.62 -12.71 30.25
C LEU A 376 -7.56 -12.79 31.78
N ARG A 377 -6.55 -12.18 32.41
CA ARG A 377 -6.42 -12.06 33.88
C ARG A 377 -7.34 -10.99 34.46
N HIS A 378 -7.41 -9.82 33.82
CA HIS A 378 -8.17 -8.68 34.33
C HIS A 378 -9.68 -8.82 34.11
N ILE A 379 -10.10 -9.45 33.01
CA ILE A 379 -11.54 -9.65 32.75
C ILE A 379 -11.97 -11.01 33.27
N SER A 380 -12.87 -11.03 34.24
CA SER A 380 -13.45 -12.28 34.74
C SER A 380 -14.22 -13.07 33.65
N PRO A 381 -14.10 -14.41 33.62
CA PRO A 381 -14.92 -15.28 32.78
C PRO A 381 -16.44 -15.14 33.02
N ARG A 382 -16.85 -14.63 34.19
CA ARG A 382 -18.26 -14.48 34.61
C ARG A 382 -18.83 -13.06 34.43
N SER A 383 -18.27 -12.25 33.54
CA SER A 383 -18.79 -10.90 33.30
C SER A 383 -20.24 -10.91 32.78
N HIS A 384 -21.18 -10.49 33.63
CA HIS A 384 -22.64 -10.53 33.39
C HIS A 384 -23.15 -9.49 32.37
N GLU A 385 -22.28 -8.67 31.76
CA GLU A 385 -22.64 -7.66 30.74
C GLU A 385 -23.35 -8.23 29.50
N SER A 386 -23.33 -9.55 29.31
CA SER A 386 -23.89 -10.22 28.13
C SER A 386 -25.26 -10.88 28.34
N SER A 387 -25.93 -10.65 29.48
CA SER A 387 -27.26 -11.23 29.75
C SER A 387 -28.43 -10.37 29.26
N GLY A 388 -28.34 -9.85 28.03
CA GLY A 388 -29.53 -9.34 27.34
C GLY A 388 -30.46 -10.50 27.02
N ARG A 389 -31.65 -10.55 27.64
CA ARG A 389 -32.67 -11.60 27.35
C ARG A 389 -33.19 -11.53 25.90
N HIS A 390 -32.96 -10.41 25.21
CA HIS A 390 -33.42 -10.17 23.85
C HIS A 390 -32.34 -10.49 22.80
N TYR A 391 -32.68 -11.38 21.87
CA TYR A 391 -31.83 -11.78 20.75
C TYR A 391 -32.54 -11.51 19.44
N LEU A 392 -31.80 -10.99 18.46
CA LEU A 392 -32.25 -10.94 17.07
C LEU A 392 -31.86 -12.24 16.37
N ASN A 393 -32.78 -12.75 15.57
CA ASN A 393 -32.50 -13.83 14.63
C ASN A 393 -31.83 -13.29 13.35
N ALA A 394 -31.45 -14.18 12.44
CA ALA A 394 -30.84 -13.81 11.17
C ALA A 394 -31.67 -12.83 10.34
N ALA A 395 -33.01 -13.00 10.28
CA ALA A 395 -33.89 -12.16 9.48
C ALA A 395 -33.98 -10.72 10.03
N ALA A 396 -34.18 -10.56 11.34
CA ALA A 396 -34.22 -9.24 11.97
C ALA A 396 -32.88 -8.51 11.87
N PHE A 397 -31.76 -9.23 12.00
CA PHE A 397 -30.45 -8.63 11.77
C PHE A 397 -30.24 -8.24 10.30
N ALA A 398 -30.74 -9.05 9.36
CA ALA A 398 -30.66 -8.74 7.94
C ALA A 398 -31.43 -7.46 7.58
N GLU A 399 -32.60 -7.25 8.18
CA GLU A 399 -33.39 -6.02 8.03
C GLU A 399 -32.60 -4.80 8.53
N ARG A 400 -32.06 -4.87 9.75
CA ARG A 400 -31.24 -3.78 10.31
C ARG A 400 -30.00 -3.49 9.46
N ALA A 401 -29.34 -4.51 8.91
CA ALA A 401 -28.22 -4.34 8.00
C ALA A 401 -28.64 -3.70 6.68
N THR A 402 -29.81 -4.06 6.16
CA THR A 402 -30.39 -3.45 4.95
C THR A 402 -30.65 -1.96 5.18
N GLN A 403 -31.18 -1.57 6.34
CA GLN A 403 -31.38 -0.17 6.70
C GLN A 403 -30.06 0.64 6.72
N GLU A 404 -28.97 0.05 7.21
CA GLU A 404 -27.65 0.72 7.18
C GLU A 404 -27.12 0.85 5.74
N ILE A 405 -27.35 -0.16 4.91
CA ILE A 405 -27.00 -0.13 3.49
C ILE A 405 -27.80 0.95 2.75
N GLU A 406 -29.10 1.08 3.03
CA GLU A 406 -29.95 2.15 2.47
C GLU A 406 -29.49 3.54 2.89
N TYR A 407 -29.04 3.72 4.14
CA TYR A 407 -28.43 4.98 4.57
C TYR A 407 -27.21 5.34 3.69
N TYR A 408 -26.33 4.38 3.40
CA TYR A 408 -25.18 4.64 2.53
C TYR A 408 -25.55 4.86 1.06
N ARG A 409 -26.64 4.25 0.56
CA ARG A 409 -27.15 4.47 -0.80
C ARG A 409 -27.55 5.92 -1.06
N GLN A 410 -27.95 6.67 -0.04
CA GLN A 410 -28.24 8.10 -0.15
C GLN A 410 -27.02 8.92 -0.61
N PHE A 411 -25.82 8.53 -0.19
CA PHE A 411 -24.56 9.21 -0.54
C PHE A 411 -23.86 8.58 -1.75
N TYR A 412 -24.07 7.28 -1.98
CA TYR A 412 -23.50 6.56 -3.11
C TYR A 412 -24.55 5.64 -3.76
N PRO A 413 -25.37 6.15 -4.70
CA PRO A 413 -26.46 5.38 -5.32
C PRO A 413 -26.01 4.12 -6.07
N HIS A 414 -24.73 4.03 -6.45
CA HIS A 414 -24.14 2.84 -7.09
C HIS A 414 -23.78 1.71 -6.09
N LEU A 415 -24.11 1.86 -4.81
CA LEU A 415 -23.92 0.83 -3.79
C LEU A 415 -24.89 -0.34 -4.01
N ALA A 416 -24.42 -1.33 -4.76
CA ALA A 416 -25.16 -2.55 -5.11
C ALA A 416 -24.93 -3.72 -4.11
N ALA A 417 -25.00 -3.44 -2.80
CA ALA A 417 -24.84 -4.45 -1.77
C ALA A 417 -26.13 -5.22 -1.49
N ASN A 418 -26.02 -6.51 -1.22
CA ASN A 418 -27.14 -7.33 -0.79
C ASN A 418 -26.85 -7.99 0.56
N VAL A 419 -27.92 -8.30 1.28
CA VAL A 419 -27.87 -9.10 2.51
C VAL A 419 -28.45 -10.48 2.20
N GLN A 420 -27.69 -11.54 2.48
CA GLN A 420 -28.07 -12.91 2.16
C GLN A 420 -28.02 -13.79 3.41
N VAL A 421 -29.14 -14.42 3.74
CA VAL A 421 -29.19 -15.45 4.78
C VAL A 421 -28.88 -16.81 4.17
N ARG A 422 -27.90 -17.53 4.72
CA ARG A 422 -27.36 -18.79 4.17
C ARG A 422 -27.21 -19.85 5.25
N ASP A 423 -27.36 -21.12 4.88
CA ASP A 423 -27.18 -22.28 5.75
C ASP A 423 -25.74 -22.84 5.75
N ASP A 424 -24.97 -22.56 4.69
CA ASP A 424 -23.64 -23.12 4.48
C ASP A 424 -22.48 -22.34 5.12
N ILE A 425 -22.76 -21.24 5.83
CA ILE A 425 -21.74 -20.42 6.50
C ILE A 425 -21.95 -20.38 8.02
N ALA A 426 -20.86 -20.12 8.75
CA ALA A 426 -20.88 -19.89 10.19
C ALA A 426 -20.70 -18.39 10.50
N GLY A 427 -21.62 -17.81 11.27
CA GLY A 427 -21.57 -16.42 11.70
C GLY A 427 -21.90 -15.40 10.60
N LEU A 428 -21.20 -14.26 10.61
CA LEU A 428 -21.33 -13.16 9.67
C LEU A 428 -20.05 -13.06 8.83
N MET A 429 -20.19 -12.69 7.56
CA MET A 429 -19.05 -12.44 6.67
C MET A 429 -19.45 -11.53 5.51
N VAL A 430 -18.59 -10.57 5.17
CA VAL A 430 -18.71 -9.84 3.90
C VAL A 430 -17.95 -10.59 2.79
N SER A 431 -18.64 -10.91 1.69
CA SER A 431 -18.02 -11.44 0.48
C SER A 431 -18.53 -10.73 -0.77
N ARG A 432 -17.59 -10.31 -1.64
CA ARG A 432 -17.85 -9.63 -2.92
C ARG A 432 -18.90 -8.50 -2.84
N GLY A 433 -18.83 -7.69 -1.78
CA GLY A 433 -19.77 -6.57 -1.60
C GLY A 433 -21.16 -6.98 -1.11
N ASN A 434 -21.33 -8.20 -0.58
CA ASN A 434 -22.57 -8.67 0.05
C ASN A 434 -22.30 -9.07 1.49
N LEU A 435 -23.27 -8.82 2.38
CA LEU A 435 -23.26 -9.32 3.74
C LEU A 435 -23.93 -10.70 3.78
N LEU A 436 -23.18 -11.72 4.19
CA LEU A 436 -23.68 -13.06 4.36
C LEU A 436 -23.93 -13.32 5.85
N ILE A 437 -25.12 -13.83 6.17
CA ILE A 437 -25.58 -14.10 7.53
C ILE A 437 -25.92 -15.58 7.64
N SER A 438 -25.35 -16.30 8.61
CA SER A 438 -25.75 -17.68 8.88
C SER A 438 -27.21 -17.72 9.35
N GLN A 439 -28.02 -18.62 8.80
CA GLN A 439 -29.44 -18.82 9.20
C GLN A 439 -29.58 -19.15 10.69
N GLN A 440 -28.54 -19.75 11.29
CA GLN A 440 -28.51 -20.13 12.70
C GLN A 440 -28.04 -18.99 13.61
N SER A 441 -27.81 -17.78 13.08
CA SER A 441 -27.31 -16.64 13.85
C SER A 441 -28.32 -16.19 14.90
N ARG A 442 -27.85 -16.06 16.14
CA ARG A 442 -28.58 -15.43 17.26
C ARG A 442 -27.70 -14.36 17.86
N ILE A 443 -28.09 -13.10 17.68
CA ILE A 443 -27.27 -11.94 18.01
C ILE A 443 -27.91 -11.23 19.21
N PRO A 444 -27.21 -11.05 20.34
CA PRO A 444 -27.70 -10.25 21.44
C PRO A 444 -28.02 -8.82 20.97
N ALA A 445 -29.15 -8.26 21.40
CA ALA A 445 -29.56 -6.91 20.99
C ALA A 445 -28.46 -5.85 21.23
N SER A 446 -27.74 -5.96 22.36
CA SER A 446 -26.62 -5.07 22.72
C SER A 446 -25.42 -5.12 21.76
N ARG A 447 -25.35 -6.12 20.88
CA ARG A 447 -24.26 -6.33 19.92
C ARG A 447 -24.64 -6.01 18.48
N VAL A 448 -25.91 -5.70 18.22
CA VAL A 448 -26.41 -5.45 16.85
C VAL A 448 -25.66 -4.29 16.22
N GLU A 449 -25.65 -3.11 16.83
CA GLU A 449 -24.99 -1.92 16.27
C GLU A 449 -23.48 -2.11 16.09
N ALA A 450 -22.82 -2.76 17.05
CA ALA A 450 -21.40 -3.11 16.94
C ALA A 450 -21.12 -3.99 15.71
N LEU A 451 -21.94 -5.01 15.47
CA LEU A 451 -21.78 -5.90 14.32
C LEU A 451 -22.18 -5.22 13.00
N ILE A 452 -23.17 -4.32 13.01
CA ILE A 452 -23.51 -3.50 11.84
C ILE A 452 -22.33 -2.63 11.44
N GLN A 453 -21.71 -1.91 12.37
CA GLN A 453 -20.56 -1.06 12.03
C GLN A 453 -19.29 -1.86 11.74
N HIS A 454 -19.14 -3.05 12.33
CA HIS A 454 -18.06 -3.98 12.00
C HIS A 454 -18.19 -4.48 10.54
N GLU A 455 -19.34 -5.03 10.16
CA GLU A 455 -19.50 -5.65 8.85
C GLU A 455 -19.86 -4.64 7.75
N VAL A 456 -20.84 -3.77 8.00
CA VAL A 456 -21.34 -2.78 7.02
C VAL A 456 -20.47 -1.51 7.07
N GLY A 457 -20.30 -0.93 8.25
CA GLY A 457 -19.58 0.35 8.44
C GLY A 457 -18.07 0.27 8.19
N THR A 458 -17.51 -0.95 8.11
CA THR A 458 -16.08 -1.17 7.82
C THR A 458 -15.89 -2.00 6.56
N HIS A 459 -16.19 -3.30 6.57
CA HIS A 459 -15.83 -4.21 5.47
C HIS A 459 -16.59 -3.94 4.17
N LEU A 460 -17.90 -3.68 4.26
CA LEU A 460 -18.73 -3.35 3.11
C LEU A 460 -18.42 -1.94 2.60
N LEU A 461 -18.34 -0.97 3.51
CA LEU A 461 -18.03 0.42 3.21
C LEU A 461 -16.69 0.55 2.46
N THR A 462 -15.63 -0.09 2.96
CA THR A 462 -14.30 -0.03 2.32
C THR A 462 -14.27 -0.78 0.99
N TYR A 463 -15.09 -1.84 0.82
CA TYR A 463 -15.27 -2.48 -0.49
C TYR A 463 -15.84 -1.51 -1.51
N PHE A 464 -16.93 -0.80 -1.20
CA PHE A 464 -17.56 0.13 -2.14
C PHE A 464 -16.76 1.41 -2.35
N ASN A 465 -16.09 1.92 -1.32
CA ASN A 465 -15.12 3.00 -1.49
C ASN A 465 -14.00 2.58 -2.44
N GLY A 466 -13.44 1.38 -2.26
CA GLY A 466 -12.46 0.83 -3.18
C GLY A 466 -12.97 0.68 -4.61
N ARG A 467 -14.25 0.33 -4.81
CA ARG A 467 -14.90 0.23 -6.13
C ARG A 467 -15.08 1.60 -6.80
N ALA A 468 -15.25 2.66 -6.01
CA ALA A 468 -15.35 4.03 -6.51
C ALA A 468 -13.98 4.59 -6.96
N GLN A 469 -12.89 3.98 -6.51
CA GLN A 469 -11.53 4.37 -6.87
C GLN A 469 -11.11 3.81 -8.25
N PRO A 470 -10.16 4.47 -8.94
CA PRO A 470 -9.68 3.98 -10.23
C PRO A 470 -8.98 2.62 -10.19
N PHE A 471 -8.35 2.26 -9.06
CA PHE A 471 -7.63 1.00 -8.90
C PHE A 471 -8.52 -0.06 -8.29
N GLN A 472 -8.64 -1.19 -8.98
CA GLN A 472 -9.38 -2.35 -8.51
C GLN A 472 -8.75 -2.99 -7.27
N GLN A 473 -7.43 -2.85 -7.09
CA GLN A 473 -6.77 -3.33 -5.87
C GLN A 473 -7.36 -2.74 -4.59
N LEU A 474 -7.99 -1.56 -4.64
CA LEU A 474 -8.57 -0.94 -3.45
C LEU A 474 -9.89 -1.60 -3.00
N TYR A 475 -10.59 -2.37 -3.85
CA TYR A 475 -11.74 -3.17 -3.39
C TYR A 475 -11.39 -4.66 -3.19
N THR A 476 -10.43 -5.19 -3.97
CA THR A 476 -9.94 -6.56 -3.77
C THR A 476 -9.01 -6.65 -2.55
N GLY A 477 -8.39 -5.54 -2.14
CA GLY A 477 -7.44 -5.44 -1.05
C GLY A 477 -6.00 -5.33 -1.53
N LEU A 478 -5.28 -4.31 -1.05
CA LEU A 478 -3.81 -4.27 -1.09
C LEU A 478 -3.21 -5.35 -0.19
N ALA A 479 -1.95 -5.72 -0.38
CA ALA A 479 -1.35 -6.80 0.40
C ALA A 479 -1.41 -6.55 1.93
N GLY A 480 -1.81 -7.55 2.72
CA GLY A 480 -1.86 -7.47 4.18
C GLY A 480 -2.92 -6.52 4.73
N TYR A 481 -3.92 -6.13 3.94
CA TYR A 481 -4.95 -5.18 4.35
C TYR A 481 -5.81 -5.67 5.53
N GLU A 482 -5.88 -6.99 5.74
CA GLU A 482 -6.79 -7.61 6.69
C GLU A 482 -6.55 -7.13 8.12
N GLU A 483 -5.29 -6.96 8.53
CA GLU A 483 -4.97 -6.55 9.91
C GLU A 483 -5.54 -5.18 10.25
N LEU A 484 -5.28 -4.19 9.38
CA LEU A 484 -5.81 -2.85 9.56
C LEU A 484 -7.35 -2.84 9.47
N GLN A 485 -7.95 -3.59 8.53
CA GLN A 485 -9.41 -3.68 8.43
C GLN A 485 -10.05 -4.29 9.69
N GLU A 486 -9.52 -5.39 10.22
CA GLU A 486 -10.05 -5.99 11.45
C GLU A 486 -9.83 -5.06 12.65
N GLY A 487 -8.70 -4.35 12.71
CA GLY A 487 -8.42 -3.33 13.74
C GLY A 487 -9.44 -2.19 13.72
N ILE A 488 -9.71 -1.63 12.55
CA ILE A 488 -10.73 -0.57 12.36
C ILE A 488 -12.12 -1.10 12.70
N ALA A 489 -12.44 -2.34 12.32
CA ALA A 489 -13.73 -2.93 12.61
C ALA A 489 -13.96 -3.11 14.12
N VAL A 490 -12.92 -3.52 14.88
CA VAL A 490 -12.99 -3.58 16.35
C VAL A 490 -13.03 -2.18 16.97
N LEU A 491 -12.29 -1.22 16.43
CA LEU A 491 -12.40 0.19 16.83
C LEU A 491 -13.83 0.72 16.63
N ALA A 492 -14.47 0.39 15.50
CA ALA A 492 -15.85 0.76 15.23
C ALA A 492 -16.80 0.20 16.30
N GLU A 493 -16.60 -1.06 16.74
CA GLU A 493 -17.35 -1.62 17.87
C GLU A 493 -17.21 -0.77 19.14
N TYR A 494 -16.01 -0.23 19.43
CA TYR A 494 -15.77 0.65 20.58
C TYR A 494 -16.42 2.02 20.42
N LEU A 495 -16.27 2.65 19.25
CA LEU A 495 -16.78 4.00 19.00
C LEU A 495 -18.30 4.08 19.10
N VAL A 496 -19.02 3.00 18.77
CA VAL A 496 -20.47 2.90 18.98
C VAL A 496 -20.87 2.35 20.36
N GLY A 497 -19.93 2.17 21.28
CA GLY A 497 -20.18 1.73 22.65
C GLY A 497 -20.53 0.24 22.79
N GLY A 498 -20.30 -0.56 21.75
CA GLY A 498 -20.68 -1.97 21.71
C GLY A 498 -19.53 -2.97 21.90
N LEU A 499 -18.28 -2.50 22.05
CA LEU A 499 -17.15 -3.33 22.46
C LEU A 499 -17.31 -3.75 23.93
N SER A 500 -17.42 -5.05 24.19
CA SER A 500 -17.69 -5.59 25.52
C SER A 500 -16.50 -6.36 26.09
N ARG A 501 -16.49 -6.55 27.41
CA ARG A 501 -15.43 -7.33 28.09
C ARG A 501 -15.35 -8.78 27.59
N PRO A 502 -16.47 -9.51 27.40
CA PRO A 502 -16.45 -10.84 26.79
C PRO A 502 -15.88 -10.85 25.36
N ARG A 503 -16.13 -9.78 24.59
CA ARG A 503 -15.57 -9.63 23.24
C ARG A 503 -14.05 -9.47 23.27
N LEU A 504 -13.51 -8.62 24.15
CA LEU A 504 -12.06 -8.47 24.30
C LEU A 504 -11.38 -9.75 24.80
N ARG A 505 -11.99 -10.46 25.77
CA ARG A 505 -11.54 -11.81 26.15
C ARG A 505 -11.49 -12.75 24.96
N LEU A 506 -12.52 -12.77 24.11
CA LEU A 506 -12.55 -13.62 22.92
C LEU A 506 -11.38 -13.30 21.96
N LEU A 507 -11.04 -12.02 21.77
CA LEU A 507 -9.89 -11.63 20.95
C LEU A 507 -8.56 -12.08 21.57
N ALA A 508 -8.40 -11.93 22.89
CA ALA A 508 -7.22 -12.43 23.60
C ALA A 508 -7.09 -13.96 23.53
N GLY A 509 -8.19 -14.70 23.70
CA GLY A 509 -8.20 -16.16 23.57
C GLY A 509 -7.79 -16.64 22.17
N ARG A 510 -8.12 -15.89 21.11
CA ARG A 510 -7.66 -16.17 19.75
C ARG A 510 -6.15 -16.02 19.59
N VAL A 511 -5.55 -15.01 20.24
CA VAL A 511 -4.09 -14.83 20.26
C VAL A 511 -3.41 -16.00 20.95
N ILE A 512 -3.88 -16.40 22.13
CA ILE A 512 -3.33 -17.56 22.87
C ILE A 512 -3.43 -18.84 22.05
N ALA A 513 -4.59 -19.09 21.43
CA ALA A 513 -4.78 -20.27 20.59
C ALA A 513 -3.85 -20.27 19.37
N ALA A 514 -3.65 -19.11 18.72
CA ALA A 514 -2.70 -18.98 17.61
C ALA A 514 -1.26 -19.24 18.06
N LYS A 515 -0.85 -18.73 19.24
CA LYS A 515 0.47 -18.96 19.82
C LYS A 515 0.72 -20.44 20.08
N GLN A 516 -0.23 -21.14 20.71
CA GLN A 516 -0.12 -22.57 20.96
C GLN A 516 -0.03 -23.41 19.68
N LEU A 517 -0.80 -23.07 18.65
CA LEU A 517 -0.66 -23.72 17.33
C LEU A 517 0.76 -23.58 16.77
N ILE A 518 1.35 -22.38 16.87
CA ILE A 518 2.71 -22.11 16.39
C ILE A 518 3.76 -22.92 17.18
N GLU A 519 3.52 -23.13 18.47
CA GLU A 519 4.39 -23.91 19.36
C GLU A 519 4.17 -25.43 19.25
N GLY A 520 3.25 -25.87 18.39
CA GLY A 520 3.03 -27.29 18.11
C GLY A 520 2.05 -27.99 19.04
N ALA A 521 1.26 -27.24 19.83
CA ALA A 521 0.17 -27.81 20.61
C ALA A 521 -0.86 -28.51 19.71
N THR A 522 -1.56 -29.51 20.24
CA THR A 522 -2.65 -30.15 19.51
C THR A 522 -3.96 -29.37 19.66
N PHE A 523 -4.93 -29.65 18.78
CA PHE A 523 -6.30 -29.13 18.91
C PHE A 523 -6.87 -29.32 20.32
N VAL A 524 -6.65 -30.52 20.89
CA VAL A 524 -7.18 -30.90 22.19
C VAL A 524 -6.51 -30.10 23.30
N ASP A 525 -5.19 -29.92 23.23
CA ASP A 525 -4.43 -29.13 24.20
C ASP A 525 -4.92 -27.68 24.22
N THR A 526 -5.05 -27.07 23.04
CA THR A 526 -5.54 -25.69 22.95
C THR A 526 -6.99 -25.52 23.39
N PHE A 527 -7.87 -26.46 23.04
CA PHE A 527 -9.22 -26.46 23.57
C PHE A 527 -9.24 -26.54 25.10
N ARG A 528 -8.44 -27.43 25.68
CA ARG A 528 -8.36 -27.63 27.13
C ARG A 528 -7.82 -26.40 27.83
N GLU A 529 -6.78 -25.76 27.29
CA GLU A 529 -6.24 -24.53 27.85
C GLU A 529 -7.30 -23.43 27.91
N LEU A 530 -7.97 -23.16 26.78
CA LEU A 530 -9.02 -22.14 26.73
C LEU A 530 -10.16 -22.46 27.70
N TYR A 531 -10.59 -23.71 27.76
CA TYR A 531 -11.71 -24.12 28.61
C TYR A 531 -11.35 -24.16 30.11
N ARG A 532 -10.25 -24.80 30.48
CA ARG A 532 -9.89 -25.10 31.87
C ARG A 532 -9.08 -24.00 32.52
N THR A 533 -8.08 -23.46 31.81
CA THR A 533 -7.17 -22.45 32.35
C THR A 533 -7.77 -21.07 32.25
N TYR A 534 -8.27 -20.71 31.07
CA TYR A 534 -8.85 -19.39 30.85
C TYR A 534 -10.37 -19.33 31.08
N GLY A 535 -11.07 -20.45 31.32
CA GLY A 535 -12.48 -20.43 31.72
C GLY A 535 -13.47 -20.04 30.61
N PHE A 536 -13.12 -20.20 29.34
CA PHE A 536 -14.09 -20.00 28.25
C PHE A 536 -15.18 -21.07 28.29
N ALA A 537 -16.42 -20.75 27.92
CA ALA A 537 -17.44 -21.77 27.71
C ALA A 537 -16.98 -22.79 26.65
N GLN A 538 -17.28 -24.09 26.84
CA GLN A 538 -16.80 -25.17 25.97
C GLN A 538 -17.07 -24.89 24.48
N ARG A 539 -18.27 -24.41 24.15
CA ARG A 539 -18.63 -24.08 22.77
C ARG A 539 -17.77 -22.95 22.18
N THR A 540 -17.46 -21.93 22.99
CA THR A 540 -16.60 -20.81 22.60
C THR A 540 -15.16 -21.27 22.42
N ALA A 541 -14.62 -22.03 23.38
CA ALA A 541 -13.28 -22.62 23.29
C ALA A 541 -13.13 -23.45 22.01
N PHE A 542 -14.07 -24.36 21.74
CA PHE A 542 -14.08 -25.15 20.51
C PHE A 542 -14.10 -24.28 19.24
N THR A 543 -14.93 -23.24 19.22
CA THR A 543 -15.05 -22.36 18.05
C THR A 543 -13.75 -21.60 17.79
N VAL A 544 -13.08 -21.11 18.83
CA VAL A 544 -11.76 -20.47 18.72
C VAL A 544 -10.74 -21.47 18.20
N THR A 545 -10.63 -22.64 18.82
CA THR A 545 -9.69 -23.69 18.38
C THR A 545 -9.95 -24.11 16.94
N MET A 546 -11.20 -24.33 16.54
CA MET A 546 -11.56 -24.67 15.15
C MET A 546 -11.14 -23.60 14.15
N ARG A 547 -11.34 -22.31 14.47
CA ARG A 547 -10.92 -21.21 13.60
C ARG A 547 -9.40 -21.12 13.42
N ILE A 548 -8.65 -21.51 14.45
CA ILE A 548 -7.19 -21.52 14.44
C ILE A 548 -6.64 -22.77 13.75
N TYR A 549 -7.20 -23.96 13.99
CA TYR A 549 -6.66 -25.21 13.45
C TYR A 549 -7.21 -25.57 12.06
N ARG A 550 -8.16 -24.81 11.50
CA ARG A 550 -8.69 -25.05 10.15
C ARG A 550 -7.59 -24.96 9.08
N GLY A 551 -7.73 -25.74 8.02
CA GLY A 551 -6.83 -25.75 6.87
C GLY A 551 -5.45 -26.35 7.13
N GLY A 552 -5.14 -26.72 8.38
CA GLY A 552 -3.79 -27.10 8.81
C GLY A 552 -3.10 -26.07 9.71
N GLY A 553 -3.76 -24.94 9.99
CA GLY A 553 -3.29 -23.91 10.92
C GLY A 553 -3.36 -22.49 10.35
N LEU A 554 -4.34 -21.70 10.78
CA LEU A 554 -4.58 -20.32 10.33
C LEU A 554 -4.43 -19.32 11.47
N THR A 555 -3.37 -18.51 11.41
CA THR A 555 -3.00 -17.47 12.39
C THR A 555 -3.76 -16.15 12.20
N LYS A 556 -4.62 -16.03 11.17
CA LYS A 556 -5.42 -14.82 10.89
C LYS A 556 -6.17 -14.28 12.11
N ASP A 557 -6.70 -15.14 12.97
CA ASP A 557 -7.53 -14.69 14.10
C ASP A 557 -6.73 -13.91 15.17
N ALA A 558 -5.40 -13.95 15.16
CA ALA A 558 -4.55 -13.11 16.00
C ALA A 558 -4.53 -11.63 15.56
N ILE A 559 -4.80 -11.35 14.27
CA ILE A 559 -4.71 -9.99 13.71
C ILE A 559 -5.80 -9.05 14.24
N TYR A 560 -6.88 -9.58 14.83
CA TYR A 560 -7.94 -8.75 15.40
C TYR A 560 -7.44 -7.91 16.57
N LEU A 561 -6.76 -8.54 17.54
CA LEU A 561 -6.19 -7.82 18.67
C LEU A 561 -4.96 -7.01 18.25
N ARG A 562 -4.11 -7.60 17.39
CA ARG A 562 -2.90 -6.91 16.89
C ARG A 562 -3.25 -5.65 16.07
N GLY A 563 -4.22 -5.76 15.17
CA GLY A 563 -4.73 -4.63 14.38
C GLY A 563 -5.39 -3.56 15.25
N LEU A 564 -6.13 -3.94 16.31
CA LEU A 564 -6.64 -2.95 17.27
C LEU A 564 -5.49 -2.19 17.94
N VAL A 565 -4.45 -2.88 18.41
CA VAL A 565 -3.25 -2.24 18.99
C VAL A 565 -2.62 -1.26 17.99
N GLU A 566 -2.43 -1.68 16.73
CA GLU A 566 -1.83 -0.86 15.68
C GLU A 566 -2.67 0.40 15.39
N VAL A 567 -4.00 0.26 15.27
CA VAL A 567 -4.90 1.40 15.04
C VAL A 567 -4.89 2.38 16.21
N LEU A 568 -4.87 1.90 17.45
CA LEU A 568 -4.78 2.77 18.63
C LEU A 568 -3.45 3.52 18.67
N GLN A 569 -2.32 2.87 18.33
CA GLN A 569 -1.02 3.52 18.21
C GLN A 569 -1.02 4.57 17.09
N TYR A 570 -1.64 4.27 15.95
CA TYR A 570 -1.80 5.21 14.85
C TYR A 570 -2.57 6.47 15.27
N ILE A 571 -3.70 6.30 15.98
CA ILE A 571 -4.51 7.43 16.48
C ILE A 571 -3.75 8.24 17.53
N LYS A 572 -3.11 7.57 18.50
CA LYS A 572 -2.26 8.22 19.52
C LYS A 572 -1.12 9.02 18.90
N GLY A 573 -0.59 8.58 17.76
CA GLY A 573 0.43 9.29 16.98
C GLY A 573 -0.09 10.47 16.13
N GLY A 574 -1.36 10.87 16.27
CA GLY A 574 -1.98 11.95 15.48
C GLY A 574 -2.50 11.49 14.11
N GLY A 575 -2.68 10.18 13.92
CA GLY A 575 -3.27 9.59 12.72
C GLY A 575 -4.72 10.04 12.50
N GLN A 576 -5.10 10.22 11.24
CA GLN A 576 -6.46 10.59 10.83
C GLN A 576 -7.21 9.35 10.33
N LEU A 577 -8.50 9.22 10.62
CA LEU A 577 -9.28 8.04 10.20
C LEU A 577 -9.63 8.08 8.70
N ASP A 578 -9.84 9.27 8.12
CA ASP A 578 -10.33 9.43 6.74
C ASP A 578 -9.54 8.64 5.68
N PRO A 579 -8.19 8.63 5.68
CA PRO A 579 -7.42 7.86 4.71
C PRO A 579 -7.60 6.33 4.84
N LEU A 580 -8.05 5.85 6.00
CA LEU A 580 -8.22 4.42 6.27
C LEU A 580 -9.45 3.83 5.56
N PHE A 581 -10.39 4.68 5.17
CA PHE A 581 -11.65 4.25 4.51
C PHE A 581 -11.61 4.33 2.99
N VAL A 582 -10.51 4.77 2.37
CA VAL A 582 -10.37 4.90 0.90
C VAL A 582 -10.65 3.60 0.15
N GLY A 583 -10.46 2.47 0.82
CA GLY A 583 -10.52 1.12 0.29
C GLY A 583 -9.92 0.15 1.30
N LYS A 584 -9.60 -1.05 0.84
CA LYS A 584 -8.93 -2.09 1.61
C LYS A 584 -7.41 -1.94 1.52
N ILE A 585 -6.84 -1.30 2.54
CA ILE A 585 -5.41 -0.97 2.63
C ILE A 585 -4.80 -1.55 3.91
N ALA A 586 -3.47 -1.62 3.96
CA ALA A 586 -2.71 -1.95 5.17
C ALA A 586 -2.12 -0.67 5.79
N ALA A 587 -1.67 -0.70 7.04
CA ALA A 587 -1.10 0.45 7.72
C ALA A 587 0.13 1.02 6.97
N ASP A 588 1.01 0.16 6.48
CA ASP A 588 2.18 0.52 5.68
C ASP A 588 1.82 1.22 4.36
N HIS A 589 0.58 1.06 3.88
CA HIS A 589 0.10 1.70 2.66
C HIS A 589 -0.42 3.12 2.89
N ILE A 590 -0.68 3.55 4.14
CA ILE A 590 -1.24 4.89 4.43
C ILE A 590 -0.41 6.03 3.80
N PRO A 591 0.94 6.05 3.90
CA PRO A 591 1.74 7.09 3.25
C PRO A 591 1.60 7.10 1.72
N ILE A 592 1.46 5.92 1.11
CA ILE A 592 1.29 5.76 -0.34
C ILE A 592 -0.10 6.24 -0.78
N ILE A 593 -1.14 5.90 -0.03
CA ILE A 593 -2.50 6.40 -0.29
C ILE A 593 -2.53 7.93 -0.24
N LYS A 594 -1.93 8.53 0.80
CA LYS A 594 -1.79 9.99 0.89
C LYS A 594 -1.05 10.56 -0.31
N GLU A 595 0.04 9.92 -0.75
CA GLU A 595 0.75 10.31 -1.98
C GLU A 595 -0.19 10.31 -3.20
N LEU A 596 -0.92 9.22 -3.42
CA LEU A 596 -1.79 9.08 -4.60
C LEU A 596 -2.99 10.04 -4.55
N GLN A 597 -3.48 10.39 -3.36
CA GLN A 597 -4.48 11.46 -3.16
C GLN A 597 -3.89 12.84 -3.50
N TRP A 598 -2.70 13.18 -3.00
CA TRP A 598 -2.02 14.44 -3.33
C TRP A 598 -1.71 14.57 -4.83
N ARG A 599 -1.40 13.45 -5.48
CA ARG A 599 -1.20 13.37 -6.93
C ARG A 599 -2.51 13.40 -7.71
N GLN A 600 -3.68 13.41 -7.07
CA GLN A 600 -4.99 13.32 -7.72
C GLN A 600 -5.12 12.10 -8.65
N VAL A 601 -4.40 11.03 -8.31
CA VAL A 601 -4.53 9.72 -8.97
C VAL A 601 -5.74 8.99 -8.39
N LEU A 602 -5.97 9.13 -7.08
CA LEU A 602 -7.18 8.68 -6.41
C LEU A 602 -8.26 9.76 -6.44
N ARG A 603 -9.51 9.32 -6.38
CA ARG A 603 -10.69 10.18 -6.27
C ARG A 603 -11.02 10.42 -4.80
N PRO A 604 -11.80 11.47 -4.48
CA PRO A 604 -12.39 11.61 -3.15
C PRO A 604 -13.17 10.36 -2.73
N THR A 605 -13.08 9.99 -1.46
CA THR A 605 -13.78 8.83 -0.90
C THR A 605 -15.28 9.17 -0.75
N PRO A 606 -16.21 8.35 -1.28
CA PRO A 606 -17.63 8.70 -1.28
C PRO A 606 -18.34 8.44 0.05
N LEU A 607 -17.89 7.46 0.85
CA LEU A 607 -18.58 7.03 2.07
C LEU A 607 -17.66 7.07 3.28
N TYR A 608 -18.24 7.45 4.42
CA TYR A 608 -17.61 7.40 5.75
C TYR A 608 -18.54 6.68 6.73
N PRO A 609 -18.00 5.96 7.74
CA PRO A 609 -18.82 5.29 8.72
C PRO A 609 -19.80 6.24 9.40
N ARG A 610 -21.05 5.79 9.63
CA ARG A 610 -22.12 6.65 10.14
C ARG A 610 -21.79 7.23 11.51
N TYR A 611 -21.09 6.47 12.34
CA TYR A 611 -20.66 6.90 13.66
C TYR A 611 -19.71 8.10 13.63
N MET A 612 -19.07 8.44 12.52
CA MET A 612 -18.20 9.63 12.45
C MET A 612 -18.98 10.94 12.63
N ASN A 613 -20.31 10.91 12.45
CA ASN A 613 -21.20 12.04 12.67
C ASN A 613 -21.81 12.06 14.10
N SER A 614 -21.47 11.10 14.97
CA SER A 614 -21.96 11.03 16.35
C SER A 614 -21.04 11.78 17.31
N VAL A 615 -21.65 12.58 18.19
CA VAL A 615 -20.94 13.33 19.24
C VAL A 615 -20.26 12.37 20.22
N GLU A 616 -20.91 11.26 20.56
CA GLU A 616 -20.38 10.24 21.47
C GLU A 616 -19.16 9.52 20.87
N ALA A 617 -19.22 9.21 19.57
CA ALA A 617 -18.09 8.60 18.88
C ALA A 617 -16.91 9.57 18.76
N ALA A 618 -17.17 10.86 18.50
CA ALA A 618 -16.15 11.90 18.49
C ALA A 618 -15.48 12.06 19.88
N ALA A 619 -16.27 12.08 20.95
CA ALA A 619 -15.75 12.15 22.32
C ALA A 619 -14.84 10.94 22.65
N ARG A 620 -15.31 9.71 22.34
CA ARG A 620 -14.49 8.50 22.51
C ARG A 620 -13.21 8.54 21.68
N LEU A 621 -13.24 9.11 20.48
CA LEU A 621 -12.05 9.22 19.62
C LEU A 621 -11.02 10.21 20.18
N GLU A 622 -11.45 11.35 20.73
CA GLU A 622 -10.54 12.30 21.39
C GLU A 622 -9.88 11.69 22.64
N GLU A 623 -10.60 10.87 23.40
CA GLU A 623 -10.02 10.12 24.52
C GLU A 623 -8.88 9.20 24.05
N LEU A 624 -9.09 8.46 22.96
CA LEU A 624 -8.06 7.59 22.39
C LEU A 624 -6.80 8.38 21.98
N ARG A 625 -6.97 9.61 21.49
CA ARG A 625 -5.82 10.50 21.17
C ARG A 625 -5.04 10.90 22.40
N ASN A 626 -5.70 11.02 23.55
CA ASN A 626 -5.07 11.31 24.84
C ASN A 626 -4.32 10.10 25.45
N GLY A 627 -4.32 8.95 24.77
CA GLY A 627 -3.43 7.82 25.08
C GLY A 627 -4.05 6.69 25.89
N THR A 628 -5.38 6.56 25.88
CA THR A 628 -6.15 5.45 26.47
C THR A 628 -5.59 4.08 26.05
N SER A 629 -5.27 3.25 27.04
CA SER A 629 -4.79 1.87 26.85
C SER A 629 -5.95 0.93 26.48
N ILE A 630 -5.64 -0.27 25.96
CA ILE A 630 -6.67 -1.30 25.70
C ILE A 630 -7.40 -1.73 26.99
N LEU A 631 -6.70 -1.71 28.13
CA LEU A 631 -7.30 -2.03 29.43
C LEU A 631 -8.25 -0.92 29.88
N ASP A 632 -7.94 0.34 29.58
CA ASP A 632 -8.78 1.48 29.92
C ASP A 632 -10.12 1.46 29.15
N LEU A 633 -10.15 0.84 27.95
CA LEU A 633 -11.39 0.62 27.18
C LEU A 633 -12.41 -0.25 27.95
N ILE A 634 -11.97 -0.97 28.98
CA ILE A 634 -12.74 -1.96 29.75
C ILE A 634 -13.19 -1.40 31.10
N GLU A 635 -12.40 -0.52 31.72
CA GLU A 635 -12.64 -0.02 33.09
C GLU A 635 -13.80 0.98 33.17
N ARG A 636 -14.06 1.75 32.11
CA ARG A 636 -14.99 2.89 32.12
C ARG A 636 -16.49 2.57 32.17
N LYS A 637 -16.90 1.30 32.11
CA LYS A 637 -18.31 0.91 32.38
C LYS A 637 -18.67 0.86 33.87
N GLN A 638 -17.74 1.16 34.77
CA GLN A 638 -17.97 1.17 36.22
C GLN A 638 -18.50 2.50 36.78
N GLN A 639 -18.63 3.56 35.96
CA GLN A 639 -19.21 4.84 36.37
C GLN A 639 -20.58 5.07 35.75
#